data_AF-A0AA97HCU4-F1
#
_entry.id   AF-A0AA97HCU4-F1
#
_cell.length_a   1.000
_cell.length_b   1.000
_cell.length_c   1.000
_cell.angle_alpha   90.00
_cell.angle_beta   90.00
_cell.angle_gamma   90.00
#
_symmetry.space_group_name_H-M   'P 1'
#
loop_
_entity.id
_entity.type
_entity.pdbx_description
1 polymer ?
#
loop_
_entity_poly.entity_id
_entity_poly.type
_entity_poly.pdbx_seq_one_letter_code
_entity_poly.pdbx_strand_id
1 'polypeptide(L)'
;MAQSKYRIFELSARAVMSYAAQANGQWHFVLDRAATEKCKRFSALHEQDGNALFFQIMCVLQGDDFSEPTDDRLIDGLSDVIFYMDFSGIFDRSSTLLRQQIRQEKARDMFRPEGVQLDLGSGMRRYLAFERSGSMSHQSRLSFLREDVYNQVRRRIQMDMTIGDCQLSKLYAYNGLMLSGGVRLDGIDIDKPHRVIVVDNPVVTARDVPVITVEDDGTQNSTRKYHRVERRMDIPIACFDGEGLISKRYAKVVDRALCGATVHTSFQIRMPYIKGMIHQVDFQEILDYCGQTVIRDIWGQEHRVKDVDVILTKSMFKGFGWLKNSGMTWEDYWVAFRRYRHALYITNVSKVKPETHTELNYQFLNTVSIREEEFRPRDLPDGWDHSPEEDKRNWLTKQTEVAYYNFRANKAFQQEYFLKRMDRWGILPFRKSREHLPGEILRKNPSMIGEPIYQRELDSKAKQILKNYALGRLIVAGDNRYLSGDLLDFLSFLLETLPKKKRNKTYYDLTKSFRFRTSAFYAPGAAYEHGDTCTLLRNPHIARNEELQLSSYDARKEKLQMRHFYFRHLTDLVMVDSTMLAAERLGGADYDGDMIKTIADPILNECVRRNYEASRSTADDALSNEANIPLLMIPSAEPLIRNADDWEARFEVVRGTFSSRVGQICNAALDRSVIAYNENSDAQERKRFRGRDRGAGHSDRVGDRLRQERDPPGSGRVPEGAAGGTDVLPAV
;
A
#
# COMPACT_ATOMS: atom_id res chain seq x y z
N MET A 1 17.94 -1.42 2.69
CA MET A 1 18.75 -2.41 3.43
C MET A 1 19.06 -3.53 2.45
N ALA A 2 20.28 -4.06 2.42
CA ALA A 2 20.63 -5.13 1.49
C ALA A 2 19.91 -6.42 1.94
N GLN A 3 19.18 -7.05 1.02
CA GLN A 3 18.55 -8.35 1.22
C GLN A 3 19.28 -9.35 0.31
N SER A 4 19.46 -10.57 0.78
CA SER A 4 19.97 -11.66 -0.06
C SER A 4 19.06 -11.82 -1.28
N LYS A 5 19.64 -12.08 -2.44
CA LYS A 5 18.89 -12.27 -3.68
C LYS A 5 18.89 -13.72 -4.09
N TYR A 6 17.76 -14.21 -4.58
CA TYR A 6 17.59 -15.57 -5.08
C TYR A 6 17.36 -15.57 -6.59
N ARG A 7 17.94 -16.54 -7.29
CA ARG A 7 17.60 -16.81 -8.68
C ARG A 7 16.27 -17.56 -8.74
N ILE A 8 15.24 -16.88 -9.25
CA ILE A 8 13.89 -17.43 -9.39
C ILE A 8 13.43 -17.16 -10.81
N PHE A 9 13.23 -18.22 -11.59
CA PHE A 9 12.85 -18.06 -12.99
C PHE A 9 11.39 -17.60 -13.12
N GLU A 10 11.15 -16.81 -14.16
CA GLU A 10 9.82 -16.37 -14.54
C GLU A 10 9.49 -16.96 -15.90
N LEU A 11 8.45 -17.77 -15.98
CA LEU A 11 8.02 -18.48 -17.17
C LEU A 11 6.75 -17.84 -17.73
N SER A 12 6.64 -17.79 -19.05
CA SER A 12 5.39 -17.39 -19.71
C SER A 12 4.44 -18.58 -19.78
N ALA A 13 3.26 -18.48 -19.14
CA ALA A 13 2.24 -19.52 -19.24
C ALA A 13 1.84 -19.77 -20.71
N ARG A 14 1.81 -18.73 -21.55
CA ARG A 14 1.50 -18.86 -22.98
C ARG A 14 2.54 -19.70 -23.73
N ALA A 15 3.82 -19.59 -23.37
CA ALA A 15 4.87 -20.41 -23.95
C ALA A 15 4.79 -21.85 -23.45
N VAL A 16 4.55 -22.07 -22.15
CA VAL A 16 4.36 -23.42 -21.60
C VAL A 16 3.17 -24.12 -22.27
N MET A 17 2.06 -23.39 -22.47
CA MET A 17 0.87 -23.90 -23.16
C MET A 17 1.07 -24.33 -24.61
N SER A 18 2.09 -23.82 -25.31
CA SER A 18 2.37 -24.27 -26.69
C SER A 18 2.97 -25.67 -26.75
N TYR A 19 3.51 -26.17 -25.63
CA TYR A 19 4.02 -27.53 -25.49
C TYR A 19 3.00 -28.50 -24.89
N ALA A 20 1.78 -28.03 -24.58
CA ALA A 20 0.76 -28.87 -23.97
C ALA A 20 0.24 -29.93 -24.95
N ALA A 21 0.20 -31.19 -24.50
CA ALA A 21 -0.38 -32.32 -25.23
C ALA A 21 -1.74 -32.67 -24.62
N GLN A 22 -2.73 -33.02 -25.45
CA GLN A 22 -4.03 -33.45 -24.98
C GLN A 22 -4.08 -34.98 -24.92
N ALA A 23 -4.48 -35.53 -23.78
CA ALA A 23 -4.79 -36.95 -23.62
C ALA A 23 -6.04 -37.10 -22.75
N ASN A 24 -6.98 -37.97 -23.14
CA ASN A 24 -8.21 -38.24 -22.37
C ASN A 24 -9.01 -36.99 -21.97
N GLY A 25 -9.06 -35.97 -22.83
CA GLY A 25 -9.76 -34.71 -22.56
C GLY A 25 -9.05 -33.76 -21.58
N GLN A 26 -7.81 -34.06 -21.20
CA GLN A 26 -6.99 -33.26 -20.28
C GLN A 26 -5.72 -32.79 -20.97
N TRP A 27 -5.23 -31.61 -20.58
CA TRP A 27 -3.96 -31.08 -21.05
C TRP A 27 -2.82 -31.44 -20.10
N HIS A 28 -1.77 -32.04 -20.65
CA HIS A 28 -0.54 -32.37 -19.93
C HIS A 28 0.62 -31.49 -20.42
N PHE A 29 1.53 -31.16 -19.50
CA PHE A 29 2.67 -30.29 -19.75
C PHE A 29 3.95 -31.04 -19.38
N VAL A 30 4.68 -31.51 -20.40
CA VAL A 30 5.96 -32.18 -20.24
C VAL A 30 6.96 -31.48 -21.13
N LEU A 31 7.86 -30.69 -20.53
CA LEU A 31 8.85 -29.90 -21.25
C LEU A 31 10.25 -30.35 -20.85
N ASP A 32 11.02 -30.81 -21.84
CA ASP A 32 12.44 -31.04 -21.66
C ASP A 32 13.20 -29.72 -21.38
N ARG A 33 14.51 -29.83 -21.14
CA ARG A 33 15.34 -28.67 -20.83
C ARG A 33 15.29 -27.59 -21.93
N ALA A 34 15.35 -28.00 -23.19
CA ALA A 34 15.39 -27.07 -24.31
C ALA A 34 14.04 -26.34 -24.49
N ALA A 35 12.93 -27.04 -24.29
CA ALA A 35 11.59 -26.45 -24.28
C ALA A 35 11.41 -25.52 -23.07
N THR A 36 11.87 -25.92 -21.89
CA THR A 36 11.76 -25.13 -20.66
C THR A 36 12.52 -23.81 -20.75
N GLU A 37 13.75 -23.81 -21.29
CA GLU A 37 14.53 -22.58 -21.50
C GLU A 37 13.80 -21.59 -22.43
N LYS A 38 13.13 -22.09 -23.49
CA LYS A 38 12.34 -21.24 -24.39
C LYS A 38 11.10 -20.62 -23.73
N CYS A 39 10.65 -21.16 -22.59
CA CYS A 39 9.53 -20.62 -21.84
C CYS A 39 9.93 -19.53 -20.84
N LYS A 40 11.22 -19.37 -20.54
CA LYS A 40 11.71 -18.29 -19.66
C LYS A 40 11.50 -16.92 -20.31
N ARG A 41 11.08 -15.95 -19.52
CA ARG A 41 10.86 -14.59 -19.99
C ARG A 41 12.17 -13.83 -20.15
N PHE A 42 12.57 -13.57 -21.38
CA PHE A 42 13.77 -12.79 -21.71
C PHE A 42 13.84 -11.39 -21.08
N SER A 43 12.69 -10.76 -20.80
CA SER A 43 12.63 -9.43 -20.17
C SER A 43 12.62 -9.46 -18.64
N ALA A 44 12.55 -10.63 -18.02
CA ALA A 44 12.60 -10.77 -16.57
C ALA A 44 14.06 -10.87 -16.10
N LEU A 45 14.37 -10.24 -14.97
CA LEU A 45 15.70 -10.33 -14.36
C LEU A 45 16.00 -11.73 -13.81
N HIS A 46 14.97 -12.55 -13.56
CA HIS A 46 15.07 -13.87 -12.92
C HIS A 46 15.74 -13.82 -11.53
N GLU A 47 15.62 -12.68 -10.85
CA GLU A 47 16.09 -12.44 -9.50
C GLU A 47 14.90 -12.00 -8.63
N GLN A 48 14.88 -12.42 -7.38
CA GLN A 48 13.92 -11.99 -6.38
C GLN A 48 14.64 -11.71 -5.06
N ASP A 49 14.18 -10.68 -4.34
CA ASP A 49 14.65 -10.43 -2.98
C ASP A 49 14.23 -11.57 -2.05
N GLY A 50 15.08 -11.87 -1.07
CA GLY A 50 14.83 -12.85 -0.02
C GLY A 50 13.54 -12.56 0.73
N ASN A 51 12.85 -13.62 1.11
CA ASN A 51 11.61 -13.55 1.88
C ASN A 51 11.44 -14.81 2.74
N ALA A 52 10.44 -14.77 3.62
CA ALA A 52 10.22 -15.84 4.58
C ALA A 52 9.92 -17.19 3.90
N LEU A 53 9.22 -17.21 2.76
CA LEU A 53 8.96 -18.46 2.04
C LEU A 53 10.27 -19.07 1.52
N PHE A 54 11.15 -18.26 0.92
CA PHE A 54 12.42 -18.75 0.39
C PHE A 54 13.31 -19.32 1.49
N PHE A 55 13.38 -18.63 2.63
CA PHE A 55 14.08 -19.15 3.81
C PHE A 55 13.51 -20.52 4.23
N GLN A 56 12.18 -20.66 4.30
CA GLN A 56 11.55 -21.92 4.69
C GLN A 56 11.81 -23.06 3.69
N ILE A 57 11.85 -22.76 2.39
CA ILE A 57 12.21 -23.73 1.35
C ILE A 57 13.68 -24.14 1.51
N MET A 58 14.59 -23.19 1.72
CA MET A 58 16.01 -23.49 1.94
C MET A 58 16.25 -24.37 3.16
N CYS A 59 15.55 -24.12 4.28
CA CYS A 59 15.62 -25.00 5.45
C CYS A 59 15.05 -26.41 5.18
N VAL A 60 14.13 -26.59 4.23
CA VAL A 60 13.68 -27.94 3.81
C VAL A 60 14.78 -28.64 3.01
N LEU A 61 15.48 -27.91 2.14
CA LEU A 61 16.49 -28.47 1.25
C LEU A 61 17.83 -28.75 1.94
N GLN A 62 18.25 -27.87 2.85
CA GLN A 62 19.57 -27.88 3.48
C GLN A 62 19.53 -28.24 4.97
N GLY A 63 18.33 -28.45 5.52
CA GLY A 63 18.12 -28.69 6.94
C GLY A 63 18.10 -27.41 7.77
N ASP A 64 17.84 -27.57 9.07
CA ASP A 64 17.61 -26.46 9.99
C ASP A 64 18.90 -25.75 10.43
N ASP A 65 20.08 -26.19 9.98
CA ASP A 65 21.37 -25.50 10.15
C ASP A 65 21.61 -24.41 9.09
N PHE A 66 20.69 -24.26 8.13
CA PHE A 66 20.80 -23.25 7.07
C PHE A 66 20.88 -21.82 7.63
N SER A 67 21.80 -21.03 7.08
CA SER A 67 21.91 -19.58 7.29
C SER A 67 22.04 -18.89 5.95
N GLU A 68 21.30 -17.80 5.75
CA GLU A 68 21.42 -17.02 4.52
C GLU A 68 22.83 -16.40 4.41
N PRO A 69 23.48 -16.50 3.23
CA PRO A 69 24.72 -15.79 2.96
C PRO A 69 24.57 -14.28 3.19
N THR A 70 25.58 -13.69 3.82
CA THR A 70 25.65 -12.25 4.12
C THR A 70 26.32 -11.43 3.02
N ASP A 71 26.78 -12.08 1.94
CA ASP A 71 27.35 -11.42 0.78
C ASP A 71 26.26 -11.04 -0.25
N ASP A 72 26.57 -10.09 -1.12
CA ASP A 72 25.65 -9.60 -2.15
C ASP A 72 25.50 -10.60 -3.33
N ARG A 73 25.88 -11.88 -3.14
CA ARG A 73 25.83 -12.89 -4.22
C ARG A 73 24.43 -13.43 -4.42
N LEU A 74 24.12 -13.76 -5.68
CA LEU A 74 22.87 -14.41 -6.04
C LEU A 74 22.87 -15.86 -5.59
N ILE A 75 21.82 -16.27 -4.87
CA ILE A 75 21.63 -17.62 -4.36
C ILE A 75 20.85 -18.45 -5.39
N ASP A 76 21.49 -19.47 -5.95
CA ASP A 76 20.92 -20.30 -7.02
C ASP A 76 20.17 -21.55 -6.52
N GLY A 77 20.22 -21.84 -5.22
CA GLY A 77 19.69 -23.07 -4.61
C GLY A 77 18.17 -23.29 -4.72
N LEU A 78 17.42 -22.27 -5.17
CA LEU A 78 15.98 -22.35 -5.40
C LEU A 78 15.59 -22.39 -6.88
N SER A 79 16.55 -22.24 -7.79
CA SER A 79 16.30 -22.01 -9.22
C SER A 79 15.61 -23.18 -9.93
N ASP A 80 15.72 -24.40 -9.39
CA ASP A 80 15.04 -25.61 -9.86
C ASP A 80 13.99 -26.13 -8.85
N VAL A 81 13.59 -25.32 -7.87
CA VAL A 81 12.68 -25.70 -6.79
C VAL A 81 11.38 -24.91 -6.87
N ILE A 82 11.47 -23.62 -7.16
CA ILE A 82 10.33 -22.72 -7.26
C ILE A 82 10.52 -21.75 -8.43
N PHE A 83 9.44 -21.50 -9.17
CA PHE A 83 9.44 -20.51 -10.25
C PHE A 83 8.12 -19.74 -10.25
N TYR A 84 8.10 -18.60 -10.93
CA TYR A 84 6.89 -17.80 -11.13
C TYR A 84 6.34 -17.98 -12.54
N MET A 85 5.06 -18.29 -12.63
CA MET A 85 4.34 -18.40 -13.90
C MET A 85 3.57 -17.10 -14.15
N ASP A 86 3.81 -16.45 -15.29
CA ASP A 86 3.11 -15.25 -15.75
C ASP A 86 1.90 -15.62 -16.64
N PHE A 87 0.69 -15.33 -16.14
CA PHE A 87 -0.57 -15.56 -16.82
C PHE A 87 -1.13 -14.32 -17.54
N SER A 88 -0.32 -13.28 -17.74
CA SER A 88 -0.74 -12.05 -18.41
C SER A 88 -1.46 -12.31 -19.75
N GLY A 89 -2.70 -11.81 -19.87
CA GLY A 89 -3.52 -11.94 -21.07
C GLY A 89 -4.21 -13.30 -21.26
N ILE A 90 -4.19 -14.18 -20.26
CA ILE A 90 -4.89 -15.48 -20.29
C ILE A 90 -6.31 -15.35 -19.73
N PHE A 91 -6.49 -14.57 -18.68
CA PHE A 91 -7.78 -14.40 -18.01
C PHE A 91 -8.46 -13.06 -18.37
N ASP A 92 -7.74 -12.14 -19.03
CA ASP A 92 -8.15 -10.76 -19.30
C ASP A 92 -9.20 -10.58 -20.42
N ARG A 93 -9.52 -11.63 -21.19
CA ARG A 93 -10.38 -11.55 -22.39
C ARG A 93 -11.59 -12.45 -22.24
N SER A 94 -12.74 -11.98 -22.74
CA SER A 94 -13.95 -12.79 -22.79
C SER A 94 -13.68 -14.09 -23.54
N SER A 95 -14.20 -15.18 -22.99
CA SER A 95 -14.05 -16.55 -23.52
C SER A 95 -14.82 -16.77 -24.82
N THR A 96 -15.24 -15.73 -25.54
CA THR A 96 -16.01 -15.87 -26.78
C THR A 96 -15.16 -16.37 -27.95
N LEU A 97 -13.84 -16.20 -27.88
CA LEU A 97 -12.90 -16.76 -28.85
C LEU A 97 -12.44 -18.15 -28.40
N LEU A 98 -12.65 -19.17 -29.24
CA LEU A 98 -12.23 -20.56 -29.01
C LEU A 98 -10.77 -20.69 -28.53
N ARG A 99 -9.87 -19.88 -29.10
CA ARG A 99 -8.45 -19.87 -28.72
C ARG A 99 -8.21 -19.41 -27.27
N GLN A 100 -9.08 -18.54 -26.74
CA GLN A 100 -9.01 -18.07 -25.36
C GLN A 100 -9.61 -19.10 -24.40
N GLN A 101 -10.69 -19.79 -24.79
CA GLN A 101 -11.26 -20.91 -24.03
C GLN A 101 -10.22 -22.00 -23.81
N ILE A 102 -9.57 -22.46 -24.89
CA ILE A 102 -8.51 -23.47 -24.82
C ILE A 102 -7.36 -23.03 -23.90
N ARG A 103 -7.00 -21.74 -23.90
CA ARG A 103 -5.96 -21.22 -22.98
C ARG A 103 -6.40 -21.29 -21.52
N GLN A 104 -7.66 -20.98 -21.23
CA GLN A 104 -8.19 -21.08 -19.87
C GLN A 104 -8.32 -22.53 -19.42
N GLU A 105 -8.70 -23.46 -20.30
CA GLU A 105 -8.70 -24.90 -20.03
C GLU A 105 -7.29 -25.43 -19.76
N LYS A 106 -6.31 -25.05 -20.58
CA LYS A 106 -4.90 -25.36 -20.32
C LYS A 106 -4.44 -24.78 -18.99
N ALA A 107 -4.80 -23.53 -18.69
CA ALA A 107 -4.45 -22.91 -17.41
C ALA A 107 -5.05 -23.66 -16.23
N ARG A 108 -6.31 -24.10 -16.34
CA ARG A 108 -7.01 -24.92 -15.35
C ARG A 108 -6.25 -26.21 -15.10
N ASP A 109 -5.87 -26.91 -16.16
CA ASP A 109 -5.21 -28.22 -16.03
C ASP A 109 -3.79 -28.12 -15.43
N MET A 110 -3.14 -26.95 -15.47
CA MET A 110 -1.87 -26.71 -14.73
C MET A 110 -2.04 -26.76 -13.20
N PHE A 111 -3.25 -26.60 -12.66
CA PHE A 111 -3.51 -26.64 -11.21
C PHE A 111 -3.80 -28.05 -10.71
N ARG A 112 -4.03 -29.01 -11.61
CA ARG A 112 -4.33 -30.38 -11.22
C ARG A 112 -3.15 -31.04 -10.48
N PRO A 113 -3.37 -32.13 -9.74
CA PRO A 113 -2.31 -32.86 -9.05
C PRO A 113 -1.19 -33.40 -9.96
N GLU A 114 -1.47 -33.60 -11.25
CA GLU A 114 -0.46 -33.95 -12.26
C GLU A 114 0.54 -32.82 -12.47
N GLY A 115 0.12 -31.57 -12.29
CA GLY A 115 0.94 -30.37 -12.33
C GLY A 115 1.58 -30.10 -13.70
N VAL A 116 2.74 -29.43 -13.65
CA VAL A 116 3.58 -29.13 -14.81
C VAL A 116 4.91 -29.85 -14.65
N GLN A 117 5.32 -30.66 -15.63
CA GLN A 117 6.63 -31.33 -15.64
C GLN A 117 7.62 -30.52 -16.47
N LEU A 118 8.70 -30.05 -15.82
CA LEU A 118 9.72 -29.19 -16.41
C LEU A 118 11.13 -29.69 -16.02
N ASP A 119 12.11 -29.40 -16.86
CA ASP A 119 13.54 -29.49 -16.52
C ASP A 119 14.15 -28.09 -16.45
N LEU A 120 14.33 -27.59 -15.21
CA LEU A 120 14.96 -26.29 -14.93
C LEU A 120 16.49 -26.40 -14.75
N GLY A 121 17.10 -27.55 -15.04
CA GLY A 121 18.53 -27.78 -14.99
C GLY A 121 18.97 -28.97 -14.13
N SER A 122 18.07 -29.52 -13.30
CA SER A 122 18.32 -30.67 -12.40
C SER A 122 17.57 -31.94 -12.82
N GLY A 123 17.17 -32.02 -14.09
CA GLY A 123 16.37 -33.10 -14.65
C GLY A 123 14.86 -32.82 -14.55
N MET A 124 14.08 -33.72 -15.13
CA MET A 124 12.62 -33.58 -15.19
C MET A 124 12.00 -33.68 -13.79
N ARG A 125 11.24 -32.67 -13.40
CA ARG A 125 10.54 -32.58 -12.10
C ARG A 125 9.10 -32.12 -12.28
N ARG A 126 8.23 -32.56 -11.37
CA ARG A 126 6.83 -32.11 -11.29
C ARG A 126 6.72 -30.87 -10.37
N TYR A 127 6.00 -29.86 -10.84
CA TYR A 127 5.73 -28.63 -10.10
C TYR A 127 4.22 -28.40 -9.97
N LEU A 128 3.80 -27.97 -8.79
CA LEU A 128 2.40 -27.73 -8.42
C LEU A 128 2.16 -26.25 -8.18
N ALA A 129 0.98 -25.76 -8.55
CA ALA A 129 0.53 -24.40 -8.23
C ALA A 129 0.54 -24.20 -6.71
N PHE A 130 1.18 -23.12 -6.24
CA PHE A 130 1.41 -22.90 -4.81
C PHE A 130 0.77 -21.60 -4.33
N GLU A 131 1.56 -20.58 -4.00
CA GLU A 131 1.10 -19.35 -3.35
C GLU A 131 1.47 -18.09 -4.14
N ARG A 132 0.93 -16.92 -3.75
CA ARG A 132 1.20 -15.64 -4.41
C ARG A 132 1.21 -14.49 -3.40
N SER A 133 2.05 -13.48 -3.63
CA SER A 133 1.95 -12.20 -2.94
C SER A 133 0.88 -11.29 -3.58
N GLY A 134 0.49 -10.22 -2.88
CA GLY A 134 -0.37 -9.18 -3.44
C GLY A 134 0.21 -8.59 -4.74
N SER A 135 1.50 -8.26 -4.73
CA SER A 135 2.23 -7.76 -5.91
C SER A 135 2.16 -8.71 -7.11
N MET A 136 2.41 -10.00 -6.89
CA MET A 136 2.28 -11.02 -7.94
C MET A 136 0.87 -11.07 -8.51
N SER A 137 -0.14 -10.92 -7.65
CA SER A 137 -1.55 -10.94 -8.05
C SER A 137 -1.89 -9.79 -8.99
N HIS A 138 -1.38 -8.58 -8.72
CA HIS A 138 -1.54 -7.42 -9.60
C HIS A 138 -0.88 -7.59 -10.97
N GLN A 139 0.11 -8.49 -11.06
CA GLN A 139 0.85 -8.79 -12.28
C GLN A 139 0.40 -10.12 -12.92
N SER A 140 -0.69 -10.73 -12.44
CA SER A 140 -1.20 -12.03 -12.90
C SER A 140 -0.14 -13.15 -12.83
N ARG A 141 0.68 -13.15 -11.76
CA ARG A 141 1.74 -14.12 -11.50
C ARG A 141 1.37 -15.05 -10.35
N LEU A 142 1.77 -16.32 -10.46
CA LEU A 142 1.60 -17.34 -9.41
C LEU A 142 2.89 -18.16 -9.26
N SER A 143 3.24 -18.56 -8.04
CA SER A 143 4.37 -19.47 -7.82
C SER A 143 3.98 -20.93 -8.07
N PHE A 144 4.93 -21.69 -8.59
CA PHE A 144 4.86 -23.13 -8.74
C PHE A 144 6.03 -23.75 -7.98
N LEU A 145 5.73 -24.72 -7.11
CA LEU A 145 6.69 -25.34 -6.20
C LEU A 145 6.86 -26.82 -6.57
N ARG A 146 8.11 -27.30 -6.50
CA ARG A 146 8.45 -28.70 -6.77
C ARG A 146 7.72 -29.63 -5.79
N GLU A 147 7.17 -30.70 -6.33
CA GLU A 147 6.23 -31.57 -5.62
C GLU A 147 6.83 -32.28 -4.39
N ASP A 148 8.08 -32.70 -4.47
CA ASP A 148 8.81 -33.39 -3.38
C ASP A 148 8.94 -32.54 -2.10
N VAL A 149 8.99 -31.20 -2.23
CA VAL A 149 9.06 -30.28 -1.08
C VAL A 149 7.71 -29.66 -0.71
N TYR A 150 6.69 -29.81 -1.57
CA TYR A 150 5.42 -29.07 -1.47
C TYR A 150 4.74 -29.20 -0.10
N ASN A 151 4.53 -30.44 0.36
CA ASN A 151 3.80 -30.70 1.60
C ASN A 151 4.57 -30.21 2.84
N GLN A 152 5.89 -30.35 2.84
CA GLN A 152 6.74 -29.91 3.96
C GLN A 152 6.74 -28.39 4.07
N VAL A 153 6.91 -27.69 2.95
CA VAL A 153 6.88 -26.22 2.89
C VAL A 153 5.50 -25.70 3.25
N ARG A 154 4.43 -26.30 2.71
CA ARG A 154 3.04 -25.93 3.04
C ARG A 154 2.80 -26.02 4.55
N ARG A 155 3.17 -27.14 5.18
CA ARG A 155 3.03 -27.34 6.62
C ARG A 155 3.77 -26.28 7.45
N ARG A 156 4.98 -25.93 7.04
CA ARG A 156 5.82 -24.89 7.69
C ARG A 156 5.18 -23.50 7.64
N ILE A 157 4.67 -23.09 6.48
CA ILE A 157 4.06 -21.76 6.33
C ILE A 157 2.65 -21.69 6.93
N GLN A 158 1.96 -22.82 7.05
CA GLN A 158 0.64 -22.92 7.69
C GLN A 158 0.72 -23.09 9.22
N MET A 159 1.92 -23.08 9.80
CA MET A 159 2.13 -23.19 11.25
C MET A 159 1.48 -24.43 11.87
N ASP A 160 1.49 -25.56 11.15
CA ASP A 160 0.78 -26.80 11.53
C ASP A 160 -0.75 -26.68 11.67
N MET A 161 -1.36 -25.54 11.35
CA MET A 161 -2.82 -25.38 11.43
C MET A 161 -3.53 -26.25 10.39
N THR A 162 -4.65 -26.85 10.78
CA THR A 162 -5.52 -27.61 9.88
C THR A 162 -6.56 -26.66 9.28
N ILE A 163 -6.35 -26.26 8.03
CA ILE A 163 -7.26 -25.36 7.30
C ILE A 163 -8.04 -26.17 6.28
N GLY A 164 -9.32 -26.45 6.58
CA GLY A 164 -10.26 -27.11 5.67
C GLY A 164 -11.07 -26.10 4.85
N ASP A 165 -12.38 -26.06 5.07
CA ASP A 165 -13.27 -25.12 4.39
C ASP A 165 -13.03 -23.68 4.83
N CYS A 166 -12.68 -22.81 3.88
CA CYS A 166 -12.38 -21.41 4.14
C CYS A 166 -12.66 -20.50 2.93
N GLN A 167 -12.55 -19.18 3.16
CA GLN A 167 -12.49 -18.22 2.07
C GLN A 167 -11.10 -18.28 1.43
N LEU A 168 -10.97 -18.98 0.30
CA LEU A 168 -9.69 -19.21 -0.38
C LEU A 168 -8.94 -17.93 -0.76
N SER A 169 -9.63 -16.83 -1.04
CA SER A 169 -8.98 -15.54 -1.31
C SER A 169 -8.23 -15.01 -0.08
N LYS A 170 -8.75 -15.24 1.14
CA LYS A 170 -8.05 -14.93 2.39
C LYS A 170 -6.89 -15.88 2.61
N LEU A 171 -7.04 -17.17 2.31
CA LEU A 171 -5.95 -18.15 2.43
C LEU A 171 -4.75 -17.75 1.57
N TYR A 172 -4.96 -17.45 0.29
CA TYR A 172 -3.89 -16.96 -0.58
C TYR A 172 -3.26 -15.66 -0.07
N ALA A 173 -4.07 -14.71 0.41
CA ALA A 173 -3.57 -13.45 0.95
C ALA A 173 -2.69 -13.66 2.20
N TYR A 174 -3.07 -14.58 3.08
CA TYR A 174 -2.40 -14.81 4.36
C TYR A 174 -1.17 -15.71 4.21
N ASN A 175 -1.21 -16.73 3.34
CA ASN A 175 -0.01 -17.48 2.95
C ASN A 175 0.97 -16.59 2.18
N GLY A 176 0.44 -15.68 1.35
CA GLY A 176 1.19 -14.69 0.58
C GLY A 176 1.99 -13.70 1.43
N LEU A 177 1.72 -13.58 2.75
CA LEU A 177 2.54 -12.77 3.66
C LEU A 177 3.99 -13.27 3.67
N MET A 178 4.20 -14.59 3.50
CA MET A 178 5.53 -15.22 3.46
C MET A 178 6.36 -14.80 2.24
N LEU A 179 5.70 -14.31 1.18
CA LEU A 179 6.31 -13.80 -0.05
C LEU A 179 6.51 -12.27 -0.02
N SER A 180 6.26 -11.62 1.12
CA SER A 180 6.49 -10.18 1.26
C SER A 180 7.99 -9.92 1.43
N GLY A 181 8.54 -9.02 0.60
CA GLY A 181 9.92 -8.55 0.80
C GLY A 181 10.04 -7.81 2.12
N GLY A 182 11.07 -8.15 2.90
CA GLY A 182 11.28 -7.59 4.24
C GLY A 182 12.59 -8.09 4.85
N VAL A 183 13.12 -7.34 5.81
CA VAL A 183 14.37 -7.72 6.50
C VAL A 183 14.03 -8.69 7.62
N ARG A 184 14.58 -9.90 7.55
CA ARG A 184 14.51 -10.92 8.61
C ARG A 184 15.31 -10.46 9.83
N LEU A 185 14.72 -10.52 11.02
CA LEU A 185 15.39 -10.21 12.28
C LEU A 185 15.60 -11.48 13.11
N ASP A 186 16.85 -11.90 13.25
CA ASP A 186 17.27 -13.00 14.11
C ASP A 186 17.86 -12.47 15.43
N GLY A 187 17.88 -13.31 16.48
CA GLY A 187 18.54 -13.00 17.75
C GLY A 187 17.91 -11.87 18.57
N ILE A 188 16.63 -11.55 18.31
CA ILE A 188 15.87 -10.55 19.06
C ILE A 188 14.96 -11.16 20.14
N ASP A 189 14.97 -12.50 20.29
CA ASP A 189 14.20 -13.26 21.28
C ASP A 189 12.68 -12.97 21.22
N ILE A 190 12.11 -12.70 20.04
CA ILE A 190 10.71 -12.26 19.94
C ILE A 190 9.70 -13.27 20.51
N ASP A 191 10.05 -14.54 20.47
CA ASP A 191 9.32 -15.70 20.95
C ASP A 191 9.46 -15.94 22.47
N LYS A 192 10.14 -15.04 23.19
CA LYS A 192 10.19 -15.08 24.66
C LYS A 192 8.76 -15.12 25.23
N PRO A 193 8.45 -16.03 26.18
CA PRO A 193 7.13 -16.09 26.80
C PRO A 193 6.65 -14.74 27.33
N HIS A 194 5.37 -14.44 27.10
CA HIS A 194 4.67 -13.18 27.44
C HIS A 194 5.16 -11.92 26.72
N ARG A 195 6.22 -11.97 25.90
CA ARG A 195 6.76 -10.79 25.20
C ARG A 195 5.76 -10.20 24.21
N VAL A 196 5.10 -11.06 23.45
CA VAL A 196 4.10 -10.69 22.44
C VAL A 196 2.74 -11.22 22.89
N ILE A 197 1.78 -10.31 23.05
CA ILE A 197 0.40 -10.64 23.39
C ILE A 197 -0.55 -10.13 22.30
N VAL A 198 -1.73 -10.73 22.24
CA VAL A 198 -2.82 -10.30 21.35
C VAL A 198 -3.99 -9.82 22.20
N VAL A 199 -4.51 -8.63 21.91
CA VAL A 199 -5.71 -8.05 22.57
C VAL A 199 -6.83 -7.90 21.55
N ASP A 200 -8.08 -7.83 22.02
CA ASP A 200 -9.21 -7.61 21.09
C ASP A 200 -9.20 -6.17 20.55
N ASN A 201 -9.80 -5.97 19.38
CA ASN A 201 -10.05 -4.62 18.87
C ASN A 201 -11.32 -4.08 19.54
N PRO A 202 -11.33 -2.84 20.05
CA PRO A 202 -12.58 -2.17 20.41
C PRO A 202 -13.45 -2.02 19.17
N VAL A 203 -14.76 -2.20 19.33
CA VAL A 203 -15.74 -1.91 18.29
C VAL A 203 -16.70 -0.85 18.80
N VAL A 204 -16.75 0.29 18.10
CA VAL A 204 -17.68 1.38 18.38
C VAL A 204 -18.65 1.48 17.21
N THR A 205 -19.92 1.81 17.47
CA THR A 205 -20.91 1.98 16.41
C THR A 205 -21.23 3.46 16.23
N ALA A 206 -20.86 4.01 15.07
CA ALA A 206 -21.38 5.30 14.63
C ALA A 206 -22.83 5.08 14.19
N ARG A 207 -23.77 5.74 14.87
CA ARG A 207 -25.20 5.52 14.65
C ARG A 207 -25.75 6.48 13.62
N ASP A 208 -26.77 6.02 12.90
CA ASP A 208 -27.58 6.85 12.02
C ASP A 208 -26.74 7.66 11.00
N VAL A 209 -25.69 7.05 10.44
CA VAL A 209 -24.76 7.72 9.52
C VAL A 209 -25.41 7.84 8.15
N PRO A 210 -25.43 9.03 7.51
CA PRO A 210 -25.85 9.15 6.12
C PRO A 210 -24.84 8.44 5.20
N VAL A 211 -25.31 7.43 4.47
CA VAL A 211 -24.48 6.57 3.63
C VAL A 211 -24.99 6.59 2.20
N ILE A 212 -24.05 6.71 1.27
CA ILE A 212 -24.25 6.37 -0.13
C ILE A 212 -23.66 5.00 -0.40
N THR A 213 -24.49 4.11 -0.90
CA THR A 213 -24.11 2.74 -1.22
C THR A 213 -24.71 2.30 -2.56
N VAL A 214 -24.51 1.03 -2.89
CA VAL A 214 -25.08 0.42 -4.08
C VAL A 214 -25.86 -0.83 -3.71
N GLU A 215 -26.99 -1.04 -4.36
CA GLU A 215 -27.77 -2.27 -4.27
C GLU A 215 -27.74 -3.01 -5.60
N ASP A 216 -27.67 -4.34 -5.51
CA ASP A 216 -27.71 -5.25 -6.66
C ASP A 216 -29.15 -5.32 -7.19
N ASP A 217 -29.33 -5.30 -8.51
CA ASP A 217 -30.64 -5.38 -9.17
C ASP A 217 -31.32 -6.76 -9.04
N GLY A 218 -30.70 -7.69 -8.31
CA GLY A 218 -31.21 -9.02 -8.01
C GLY A 218 -31.17 -9.98 -9.22
N THR A 219 -30.60 -9.55 -10.35
CA THR A 219 -30.55 -10.39 -11.55
C THR A 219 -29.33 -11.32 -11.53
N GLN A 220 -29.55 -12.62 -11.70
CA GLN A 220 -28.46 -13.62 -11.84
C GLN A 220 -27.78 -13.57 -13.23
N ASN A 221 -27.50 -12.37 -13.75
CA ASN A 221 -26.72 -12.21 -14.97
C ASN A 221 -25.22 -12.17 -14.65
N SER A 222 -24.39 -12.53 -15.61
CA SER A 222 -22.91 -12.46 -15.50
C SER A 222 -22.40 -11.04 -15.22
N THR A 223 -23.22 -10.01 -15.44
CA THR A 223 -22.97 -8.62 -15.11
C THR A 223 -24.04 -8.16 -14.12
N ARG A 224 -23.70 -8.11 -12.82
CA ARG A 224 -24.56 -7.56 -11.77
C ARG A 224 -24.78 -6.08 -12.04
N LYS A 225 -26.04 -5.60 -12.06
CA LYS A 225 -26.28 -4.16 -12.16
C LYS A 225 -26.46 -3.58 -10.78
N TYR A 226 -25.82 -2.46 -10.55
CA TYR A 226 -25.89 -1.73 -9.30
C TYR A 226 -26.69 -0.46 -9.49
N HIS A 227 -27.55 -0.13 -8.53
CA HIS A 227 -28.16 1.19 -8.43
C HIS A 227 -27.71 1.89 -7.15
N ARG A 228 -27.46 3.19 -7.28
CA ARG A 228 -27.11 4.09 -6.18
C ARG A 228 -28.27 4.16 -5.20
N VAL A 229 -27.99 4.01 -3.92
CA VAL A 229 -28.95 4.12 -2.82
C VAL A 229 -28.37 5.05 -1.77
N GLU A 230 -29.19 5.95 -1.27
CA GLU A 230 -28.87 6.78 -0.10
C GLU A 230 -29.76 6.32 1.04
N ARG A 231 -29.16 6.06 2.20
CA ARG A 231 -29.87 5.65 3.41
C ARG A 231 -29.06 6.00 4.64
N ARG A 232 -29.71 5.95 5.81
CA ARG A 232 -29.01 6.05 7.09
C ARG A 232 -28.74 4.66 7.65
N MET A 233 -27.54 4.44 8.19
CA MET A 233 -27.09 3.15 8.69
C MET A 233 -26.23 3.28 9.93
N ASP A 234 -26.28 2.27 10.79
CA ASP A 234 -25.31 2.11 11.87
C ASP A 234 -24.04 1.46 11.31
N ILE A 235 -22.90 2.11 11.50
CA ILE A 235 -21.60 1.68 10.97
C ILE A 235 -20.71 1.22 12.12
N PRO A 236 -20.31 -0.07 12.15
CA PRO A 236 -19.33 -0.55 13.12
C PRO A 236 -17.91 -0.10 12.70
N ILE A 237 -17.22 0.54 13.63
CA ILE A 237 -15.84 1.01 13.52
C ILE A 237 -14.97 0.06 14.33
N ALA A 238 -14.08 -0.66 13.63
CA ALA A 238 -13.05 -1.48 14.27
C ALA A 238 -11.86 -0.58 14.63
N CYS A 239 -11.77 -0.17 15.89
CA CYS A 239 -10.71 0.70 16.36
C CYS A 239 -9.34 -0.01 16.27
N PHE A 240 -8.30 0.72 15.85
CA PHE A 240 -6.92 0.22 15.74
C PHE A 240 -6.78 -1.02 14.83
N ASP A 241 -7.60 -1.15 13.78
CA ASP A 241 -7.51 -2.26 12.84
C ASP A 241 -6.12 -2.31 12.15
N GLY A 242 -5.31 -3.30 12.52
CA GLY A 242 -3.99 -3.51 11.95
C GLY A 242 -2.86 -2.82 12.72
N GLU A 243 -3.17 -2.17 13.84
CA GLU A 243 -2.23 -1.39 14.64
C GLU A 243 -1.93 -2.04 15.99
N GLY A 244 -0.70 -1.87 16.46
CA GLY A 244 -0.19 -2.41 17.71
C GLY A 244 0.85 -1.50 18.36
N LEU A 245 1.31 -1.90 19.54
CA LEU A 245 2.28 -1.15 20.34
C LEU A 245 3.57 -1.93 20.54
N ILE A 246 4.70 -1.23 20.58
CA ILE A 246 6.00 -1.79 20.95
C ILE A 246 6.66 -0.92 22.04
N SER A 247 7.22 -1.58 23.06
CA SER A 247 7.87 -0.89 24.17
C SER A 247 9.08 -0.11 23.68
N LYS A 248 9.38 1.05 24.29
CA LYS A 248 10.56 1.86 23.92
C LYS A 248 11.86 1.06 23.95
N ARG A 249 12.01 0.18 24.95
CA ARG A 249 13.19 -0.67 25.11
C ARG A 249 13.32 -1.65 23.97
N TYR A 250 12.24 -2.34 23.61
CA TYR A 250 12.29 -3.38 22.58
C TYR A 250 12.33 -2.81 21.17
N ALA A 251 11.70 -1.67 20.92
CA ALA A 251 11.86 -0.93 19.66
C ALA A 251 13.34 -0.64 19.34
N LYS A 252 14.16 -0.30 20.36
CA LYS A 252 15.61 -0.12 20.18
C LYS A 252 16.33 -1.43 19.83
N VAL A 253 15.88 -2.57 20.33
CA VAL A 253 16.43 -3.90 19.97
C VAL A 253 16.12 -4.20 18.51
N VAL A 254 14.85 -4.03 18.11
CA VAL A 254 14.38 -4.22 16.74
C VAL A 254 15.13 -3.32 15.77
N ASP A 255 15.25 -2.03 16.06
CA ASP A 255 15.87 -1.08 15.13
C ASP A 255 17.39 -1.26 15.01
N ARG A 256 18.06 -1.66 16.10
CA ARG A 256 19.48 -2.02 16.06
C ARG A 256 19.72 -3.28 15.24
N ALA A 257 18.87 -4.29 15.40
CA ALA A 257 18.94 -5.50 14.57
C ALA A 257 18.67 -5.19 13.09
N LEU A 258 17.77 -4.23 12.82
CA LEU A 258 17.38 -3.83 11.48
C LEU A 258 18.46 -3.02 10.75
N CYS A 259 19.01 -1.98 11.39
CA CYS A 259 19.87 -0.99 10.73
C CYS A 259 21.14 -0.61 11.50
N GLY A 260 21.42 -1.25 12.65
CA GLY A 260 22.57 -0.94 13.50
C GLY A 260 22.43 0.37 14.30
N ALA A 261 21.29 1.04 14.24
CA ALA A 261 21.04 2.33 14.90
C ALA A 261 19.68 2.34 15.63
N THR A 262 19.31 3.48 16.22
CA THR A 262 18.02 3.71 16.87
C THR A 262 17.42 5.02 16.35
N VAL A 263 16.91 4.99 15.12
CA VAL A 263 16.41 6.14 14.37
C VAL A 263 14.94 6.01 13.96
N HIS A 264 14.39 4.79 13.93
CA HIS A 264 12.99 4.53 13.58
C HIS A 264 12.14 4.30 14.82
N THR A 265 10.87 4.72 14.76
CA THR A 265 9.94 4.65 15.88
C THR A 265 8.66 3.88 15.56
N SER A 266 8.44 3.55 14.29
CA SER A 266 7.31 2.76 13.83
C SER A 266 7.80 1.68 12.87
N PHE A 267 7.28 0.46 13.00
CA PHE A 267 7.71 -0.69 12.21
C PHE A 267 6.50 -1.40 11.59
N GLN A 268 6.53 -1.60 10.28
CA GLN A 268 5.56 -2.46 9.60
C GLN A 268 6.09 -3.89 9.66
N ILE A 269 5.34 -4.76 10.33
CA ILE A 269 5.81 -6.10 10.70
C ILE A 269 5.11 -7.21 9.93
N ARG A 270 5.82 -8.33 9.76
CA ARG A 270 5.28 -9.61 9.30
C ARG A 270 5.83 -10.76 10.13
N MET A 271 4.94 -11.68 10.48
CA MET A 271 5.23 -13.04 10.92
C MET A 271 4.19 -13.97 10.25
N PRO A 272 4.32 -15.31 10.29
CA PRO A 272 3.28 -16.19 9.75
C PRO A 272 1.90 -15.82 10.31
N TYR A 273 0.96 -15.50 9.41
CA TYR A 273 -0.40 -15.03 9.73
C TYR A 273 -0.51 -13.73 10.56
N ILE A 274 0.58 -12.98 10.74
CA ILE A 274 0.57 -11.69 11.45
C ILE A 274 1.04 -10.59 10.51
N LYS A 275 0.24 -9.53 10.40
CA LYS A 275 0.55 -8.31 9.63
C LYS A 275 0.04 -7.11 10.39
N GLY A 276 0.84 -6.05 10.44
CA GLY A 276 0.34 -4.73 10.79
C GLY A 276 1.45 -3.73 11.07
N MET A 277 1.09 -2.63 11.70
CA MET A 277 2.00 -1.57 12.13
C MET A 277 2.14 -1.59 13.65
N ILE A 278 3.37 -1.44 14.17
CA ILE A 278 3.62 -1.25 15.60
C ILE A 278 4.33 0.06 15.88
N HIS A 279 3.85 0.80 16.88
CA HIS A 279 4.36 2.11 17.24
C HIS A 279 5.05 2.12 18.60
N GLN A 280 6.19 2.82 18.67
CA GLN A 280 6.99 2.92 19.88
C GLN A 280 6.30 3.76 20.95
N VAL A 281 5.72 3.09 21.96
CA VAL A 281 4.97 3.72 23.06
C VAL A 281 5.52 3.27 24.41
N ASP A 282 5.57 4.20 25.37
CA ASP A 282 5.93 3.89 26.75
C ASP A 282 4.75 3.33 27.56
N PHE A 283 4.07 2.33 27.00
CA PHE A 283 2.85 1.81 27.61
C PHE A 283 3.11 1.20 28.99
N GLN A 284 4.32 0.69 29.23
CA GLN A 284 4.69 0.15 30.53
C GLN A 284 4.70 1.23 31.62
N GLU A 285 5.30 2.39 31.34
CA GLU A 285 5.32 3.55 32.25
C GLU A 285 3.90 4.12 32.44
N ILE A 286 3.15 4.29 31.34
CA ILE A 286 1.79 4.85 31.40
C ILE A 286 0.86 3.95 32.23
N LEU A 287 0.91 2.62 32.02
CA LEU A 287 0.09 1.68 32.77
C LEU A 287 0.51 1.61 34.26
N ASP A 288 1.81 1.67 34.57
CA ASP A 288 2.30 1.72 35.94
C ASP A 288 1.85 3.01 36.66
N TYR A 289 1.89 4.16 35.96
CA TYR A 289 1.36 5.43 36.46
C TYR A 289 -0.15 5.38 36.75
N CYS A 290 -0.89 4.56 35.99
CA CYS A 290 -2.30 4.25 36.25
C CYS A 290 -2.52 3.21 37.37
N GLY A 291 -1.46 2.69 38.00
CA GLY A 291 -1.54 1.66 39.03
C GLY A 291 -1.88 0.26 38.47
N GLN A 292 -1.64 0.05 37.18
CA GLN A 292 -1.94 -1.18 36.47
C GLN A 292 -0.68 -2.02 36.24
N THR A 293 -0.66 -3.23 36.79
CA THR A 293 0.51 -4.12 36.77
C THR A 293 0.36 -5.31 35.83
N VAL A 294 -0.84 -5.56 35.31
CA VAL A 294 -1.15 -6.68 34.40
C VAL A 294 -1.92 -6.23 33.16
N ILE A 295 -1.75 -6.94 32.05
CA ILE A 295 -2.56 -6.81 30.83
C ILE A 295 -3.22 -8.16 30.59
N ARG A 296 -4.52 -8.15 30.30
CA ARG A 296 -5.25 -9.36 29.92
C ARG A 296 -5.26 -9.49 28.40
N ASP A 297 -4.84 -10.65 27.90
CA ASP A 297 -4.88 -10.94 26.47
C ASP A 297 -6.29 -11.36 26.01
N ILE A 298 -6.45 -11.59 24.70
CA ILE A 298 -7.72 -11.99 24.09
C ILE A 298 -8.22 -13.38 24.55
N TRP A 299 -7.35 -14.22 25.09
CA TRP A 299 -7.69 -15.53 25.63
C TRP A 299 -7.99 -15.48 27.14
N GLY A 300 -7.88 -14.30 27.77
CA GLY A 300 -8.16 -14.08 29.18
C GLY A 300 -6.95 -14.31 30.11
N GLN A 301 -5.78 -14.64 29.56
CA GLN A 301 -4.54 -14.81 30.32
C GLN A 301 -4.02 -13.45 30.79
N GLU A 302 -3.56 -13.39 32.04
CA GLU A 302 -2.96 -12.18 32.60
C GLU A 302 -1.43 -12.20 32.43
N HIS A 303 -0.89 -11.11 31.92
CA HIS A 303 0.54 -10.91 31.69
C HIS A 303 1.01 -9.73 32.53
N ARG A 304 2.16 -9.86 33.20
CA ARG A 304 2.74 -8.71 33.90
C ARG A 304 3.18 -7.68 32.86
N VAL A 305 2.81 -6.41 33.06
CA VAL A 305 3.10 -5.31 32.14
C VAL A 305 4.60 -5.25 31.78
N LYS A 306 5.49 -5.51 32.75
CA LYS A 306 6.95 -5.48 32.58
C LYS A 306 7.53 -6.58 31.69
N ASP A 307 6.76 -7.66 31.49
CA ASP A 307 7.17 -8.82 30.68
C ASP A 307 6.68 -8.71 29.23
N VAL A 308 5.74 -7.81 28.94
CA VAL A 308 5.18 -7.55 27.61
C VAL A 308 5.97 -6.46 26.91
N ASP A 309 6.54 -6.77 25.74
CA ASP A 309 7.21 -5.76 24.90
C ASP A 309 6.41 -5.41 23.63
N VAL A 310 5.49 -6.27 23.18
CA VAL A 310 4.64 -6.04 21.99
C VAL A 310 3.18 -6.39 22.30
N ILE A 311 2.28 -5.48 21.94
CA ILE A 311 0.82 -5.67 22.02
C ILE A 311 0.28 -5.60 20.60
N LEU A 312 -0.25 -6.72 20.12
CA LEU A 312 -0.91 -6.82 18.82
C LEU A 312 -2.43 -6.73 19.01
N THR A 313 -3.14 -6.08 18.10
CA THR A 313 -4.60 -6.22 18.04
C THR A 313 -4.99 -7.51 17.31
N LYS A 314 -6.18 -8.04 17.61
CA LYS A 314 -6.73 -9.26 16.99
C LYS A 314 -6.71 -9.19 15.47
N SER A 315 -7.03 -8.03 14.91
CA SER A 315 -7.06 -7.87 13.46
C SER A 315 -5.69 -7.96 12.81
N MET A 316 -4.58 -7.78 13.55
CA MET A 316 -3.23 -8.08 13.05
C MET A 316 -2.98 -9.58 12.91
N PHE A 317 -3.59 -10.41 13.76
CA PHE A 317 -3.48 -11.87 13.71
C PHE A 317 -4.52 -12.46 12.76
N LYS A 318 -4.21 -12.42 11.46
CA LYS A 318 -5.06 -12.89 10.36
C LYS A 318 -5.43 -14.38 10.48
N GLY A 319 -4.61 -15.16 11.18
CA GLY A 319 -4.83 -16.59 11.46
C GLY A 319 -5.64 -16.89 12.72
N PHE A 320 -6.11 -15.88 13.47
CA PHE A 320 -6.80 -16.06 14.76
C PHE A 320 -7.94 -17.09 14.71
N GLY A 321 -8.82 -16.97 13.71
CA GLY A 321 -9.94 -17.91 13.53
C GLY A 321 -9.49 -19.33 13.19
N TRP A 322 -8.44 -19.48 12.38
CA TRP A 322 -7.92 -20.79 11.98
C TRP A 322 -7.14 -21.48 13.08
N LEU A 323 -6.41 -20.72 13.91
CA LEU A 323 -5.76 -21.25 15.10
C LEU A 323 -6.81 -21.85 16.05
N LYS A 324 -7.86 -21.08 16.34
CA LYS A 324 -8.99 -21.54 17.18
C LYS A 324 -9.68 -22.77 16.59
N ASN A 325 -10.01 -22.75 15.30
CA ASN A 325 -10.70 -23.86 14.64
C ASN A 325 -9.83 -25.13 14.54
N SER A 326 -8.51 -24.99 14.56
CA SER A 326 -7.57 -26.11 14.62
C SER A 326 -7.40 -26.70 16.03
N GLY A 327 -8.07 -26.13 17.05
CA GLY A 327 -7.89 -26.54 18.45
C GLY A 327 -6.53 -26.15 19.02
N MET A 328 -5.82 -25.22 18.38
CA MET A 328 -4.48 -24.79 18.79
C MET A 328 -4.56 -23.57 19.72
N THR A 329 -3.62 -23.50 20.64
CA THR A 329 -3.42 -22.37 21.56
C THR A 329 -2.40 -21.36 21.02
N TRP A 330 -2.30 -20.21 21.66
CA TRP A 330 -1.25 -19.23 21.35
C TRP A 330 0.16 -19.78 21.60
N GLU A 331 0.32 -20.68 22.58
CA GLU A 331 1.59 -21.36 22.81
C GLU A 331 1.94 -22.32 21.66
N ASP A 332 0.95 -23.03 21.10
CA ASP A 332 1.18 -23.91 19.94
C ASP A 332 1.68 -23.13 18.72
N TYR A 333 1.20 -21.90 18.52
CA TYR A 333 1.73 -20.99 17.50
C TYR A 333 3.23 -20.72 17.72
N TRP A 334 3.65 -20.39 18.94
CA TRP A 334 5.06 -20.15 19.25
C TRP A 334 5.92 -21.41 19.19
N VAL A 335 5.37 -22.57 19.55
CA VAL A 335 6.05 -23.86 19.38
C VAL A 335 6.33 -24.13 17.90
N ALA A 336 5.36 -23.93 17.01
CA ALA A 336 5.56 -24.05 15.57
C ALA A 336 6.51 -22.98 15.02
N PHE A 337 6.40 -21.74 15.53
CA PHE A 337 7.28 -20.63 15.18
C PHE A 337 8.76 -20.96 15.44
N ARG A 338 9.05 -21.45 16.65
CA ARG A 338 10.39 -21.91 17.06
C ARG A 338 10.87 -23.09 16.23
N ARG A 339 10.04 -24.13 16.12
CA ARG A 339 10.37 -25.37 15.40
C ARG A 339 10.78 -25.10 13.95
N TYR A 340 10.07 -24.19 13.28
CA TYR A 340 10.33 -23.86 11.88
C TYR A 340 11.25 -22.66 11.70
N ARG A 341 11.89 -22.15 12.76
CA ARG A 341 12.82 -21.01 12.70
C ARG A 341 12.21 -19.81 11.98
N HIS A 342 10.92 -19.56 12.22
CA HIS A 342 10.30 -18.32 11.78
C HIS A 342 10.90 -17.13 12.53
N ALA A 343 10.73 -15.94 11.98
CA ALA A 343 11.30 -14.71 12.51
C ALA A 343 10.35 -13.54 12.28
N LEU A 344 10.64 -12.42 12.95
CA LEU A 344 10.03 -11.14 12.63
C LEU A 344 10.65 -10.60 11.35
N TYR A 345 9.80 -10.16 10.42
CA TYR A 345 10.23 -9.43 9.23
C TYR A 345 9.75 -7.99 9.31
N ILE A 346 10.64 -7.04 9.01
CA ILE A 346 10.28 -5.63 8.85
C ILE A 346 10.15 -5.31 7.38
N THR A 347 8.95 -4.93 6.95
CA THR A 347 8.67 -4.59 5.54
C THR A 347 8.81 -3.09 5.28
N ASN A 348 8.57 -2.26 6.28
CA ASN A 348 8.72 -0.81 6.18
C ASN A 348 8.93 -0.17 7.57
N VAL A 349 9.38 1.09 7.60
CA VAL A 349 9.67 1.85 8.83
C VAL A 349 9.27 3.31 8.68
N SER A 350 9.07 4.00 9.81
CA SER A 350 8.88 5.45 9.86
C SER A 350 10.02 6.20 9.16
N LYS A 351 9.73 7.31 8.48
CA LYS A 351 10.75 8.25 8.01
C LYS A 351 11.54 8.85 9.17
N VAL A 352 12.84 9.07 8.95
CA VAL A 352 13.74 9.70 9.93
C VAL A 352 13.56 11.23 9.98
N LYS A 353 13.12 11.84 8.88
CA LYS A 353 12.91 13.29 8.78
C LYS A 353 11.51 13.58 8.22
N PRO A 354 10.77 14.51 8.83
CA PRO A 354 9.48 14.95 8.29
C PRO A 354 9.68 15.71 6.98
N GLU A 355 8.64 15.71 6.14
CA GLU A 355 8.61 16.46 4.89
C GLU A 355 7.74 17.72 5.06
N THR A 356 8.08 18.77 4.32
CA THR A 356 7.30 20.03 4.29
C THR A 356 6.32 20.08 3.12
N HIS A 357 6.55 19.23 2.12
CA HIS A 357 5.75 19.16 0.90
C HIS A 357 5.45 17.71 0.52
N THR A 358 4.31 17.51 -0.14
CA THR A 358 3.86 16.22 -0.66
C THR A 358 3.39 16.37 -2.10
N GLU A 359 3.37 15.27 -2.85
CA GLU A 359 2.85 15.27 -4.23
C GLU A 359 1.37 14.89 -4.25
N LEU A 360 0.51 15.75 -4.79
CA LEU A 360 -0.84 15.37 -5.23
C LEU A 360 -0.78 14.74 -6.61
N ASN A 361 -1.82 13.99 -6.95
CA ASN A 361 -2.03 13.48 -8.30
C ASN A 361 -3.38 13.98 -8.86
N TYR A 362 -3.62 13.71 -10.14
CA TYR A 362 -4.80 14.17 -10.87
C TYR A 362 -6.14 13.72 -10.26
N GLN A 363 -6.17 12.66 -9.45
CA GLN A 363 -7.41 12.16 -8.86
C GLN A 363 -8.04 13.19 -7.92
N PHE A 364 -7.22 13.86 -7.12
CA PHE A 364 -7.67 14.91 -6.20
C PHE A 364 -8.12 16.17 -6.94
N LEU A 365 -7.47 16.52 -8.05
CA LEU A 365 -7.81 17.72 -8.83
C LEU A 365 -9.23 17.65 -9.42
N ASN A 366 -9.78 16.43 -9.59
CA ASN A 366 -11.12 16.22 -10.12
C ASN A 366 -12.23 16.31 -9.05
N THR A 367 -11.88 16.25 -7.76
CA THR A 367 -12.84 16.18 -6.65
C THR A 367 -12.91 17.48 -5.85
N VAL A 368 -11.80 18.20 -5.75
CA VAL A 368 -11.75 19.51 -5.09
C VAL A 368 -12.45 20.57 -5.93
N SER A 369 -13.15 21.51 -5.28
CA SER A 369 -13.91 22.59 -5.93
C SER A 369 -13.03 23.73 -6.48
N ILE A 370 -11.88 23.43 -7.09
CA ILE A 370 -10.91 24.44 -7.50
C ILE A 370 -11.43 25.40 -8.59
N ARG A 371 -11.14 26.68 -8.45
CA ARG A 371 -11.41 27.70 -9.48
C ARG A 371 -10.18 27.99 -10.33
N GLU A 372 -10.39 28.59 -11.50
CA GLU A 372 -9.32 28.84 -12.47
C GLU A 372 -8.23 29.75 -11.89
N GLU A 373 -8.63 30.84 -11.24
CA GLU A 373 -7.74 31.81 -10.59
C GLU A 373 -6.96 31.22 -9.41
N GLU A 374 -7.48 30.17 -8.77
CA GLU A 374 -6.85 29.48 -7.65
C GLU A 374 -5.83 28.43 -8.13
N PHE A 375 -6.07 27.84 -9.30
CA PHE A 375 -5.15 26.88 -9.92
C PHE A 375 -3.87 27.57 -10.37
N ARG A 376 -4.03 28.55 -11.28
CA ARG A 376 -2.95 29.43 -11.76
C ARG A 376 -3.57 30.70 -12.37
N PRO A 377 -3.36 31.89 -11.76
CA PRO A 377 -3.84 33.15 -12.31
C PRO A 377 -3.33 33.40 -13.74
N ARG A 378 -4.21 33.89 -14.62
CA ARG A 378 -3.93 34.11 -16.05
C ARG A 378 -2.94 35.24 -16.34
N ASP A 379 -2.75 36.15 -15.38
CA ASP A 379 -1.84 37.29 -15.50
C ASP A 379 -0.38 36.92 -15.17
N LEU A 380 -0.13 35.70 -14.68
CA LEU A 380 1.22 35.22 -14.42
C LEU A 380 1.98 34.91 -15.72
N PRO A 381 3.30 35.12 -15.77
CA PRO A 381 4.09 34.86 -16.97
C PRO A 381 4.16 33.37 -17.30
N ASP A 382 4.43 33.02 -18.55
CA ASP A 382 4.62 31.62 -18.99
C ASP A 382 5.88 30.98 -18.39
N GLY A 383 6.85 31.80 -17.98
CA GLY A 383 8.10 31.38 -17.35
C GLY A 383 8.64 32.41 -16.37
N TRP A 384 9.56 31.98 -15.52
CA TRP A 384 10.07 32.77 -14.40
C TRP A 384 11.55 33.12 -14.60
N ASP A 385 11.90 34.41 -14.54
CA ASP A 385 13.27 34.93 -14.49
C ASP A 385 13.77 35.19 -13.05
N HIS A 386 12.86 35.17 -12.09
CA HIS A 386 13.09 35.26 -10.64
C HIS A 386 12.31 34.17 -9.91
N SER A 387 12.46 34.03 -8.59
CA SER A 387 11.76 32.95 -7.88
C SER A 387 10.26 33.23 -7.81
N PRO A 388 9.37 32.26 -8.09
CA PRO A 388 7.93 32.46 -7.89
C PRO A 388 7.56 32.79 -6.43
N GLU A 389 8.42 32.50 -5.46
CA GLU A 389 8.24 32.88 -4.05
C GLU A 389 8.26 34.39 -3.81
N GLU A 390 8.81 35.18 -4.73
CA GLU A 390 8.83 36.64 -4.62
C GLU A 390 7.44 37.27 -4.84
N ASP A 391 6.53 36.58 -5.54
CA ASP A 391 5.13 36.97 -5.62
C ASP A 391 4.41 36.62 -4.30
N LYS A 392 3.75 37.60 -3.68
CA LYS A 392 3.07 37.43 -2.39
C LYS A 392 1.77 36.64 -2.48
N ARG A 393 1.20 36.50 -3.69
CA ARG A 393 -0.01 35.70 -3.91
C ARG A 393 0.28 34.22 -3.74
N ASN A 394 -0.76 33.46 -3.43
CA ASN A 394 -0.71 32.01 -3.42
C ASN A 394 -1.59 31.45 -4.54
N TRP A 395 -1.14 30.40 -5.21
CA TRP A 395 -1.88 29.62 -6.21
C TRP A 395 -1.41 28.17 -6.15
N LEU A 396 -2.26 27.22 -6.55
CA LEU A 396 -2.02 25.80 -6.29
C LEU A 396 -0.72 25.29 -6.91
N THR A 397 -0.38 25.73 -8.13
CA THR A 397 0.82 25.24 -8.83
C THR A 397 2.11 25.93 -8.39
N LYS A 398 2.04 26.94 -7.51
CA LYS A 398 3.20 27.76 -7.09
C LYS A 398 4.37 26.91 -6.63
N GLN A 399 4.16 25.99 -5.69
CA GLN A 399 5.24 25.15 -5.16
C GLN A 399 5.84 24.20 -6.20
N THR A 400 5.05 23.80 -7.20
CA THR A 400 5.57 23.00 -8.33
C THR A 400 6.47 23.84 -9.24
N GLU A 401 6.06 25.08 -9.53
CA GLU A 401 6.83 26.04 -10.32
C GLU A 401 8.13 26.45 -9.60
N VAL A 402 8.07 26.67 -8.28
CA VAL A 402 9.24 26.95 -7.43
C VAL A 402 10.22 25.79 -7.47
N ALA A 403 9.76 24.55 -7.31
CA ALA A 403 10.61 23.37 -7.39
C ALA A 403 11.29 23.25 -8.76
N TYR A 404 10.56 23.49 -9.85
CA TYR A 404 11.11 23.49 -11.20
C TYR A 404 12.17 24.60 -11.39
N TYR A 405 11.85 25.84 -11.01
CA TYR A 405 12.76 26.98 -11.03
C TYR A 405 14.03 26.69 -10.22
N ASN A 406 13.89 26.08 -9.04
CA ASN A 406 14.99 25.79 -8.16
C ASN A 406 16.04 24.86 -8.80
N PHE A 407 15.60 23.83 -9.52
CA PHE A 407 16.52 22.96 -10.26
C PHE A 407 17.13 23.63 -11.51
N ARG A 408 16.45 24.58 -12.13
CA ARG A 408 16.88 25.20 -13.39
C ARG A 408 17.74 26.46 -13.24
N ALA A 409 17.39 27.34 -12.30
CA ALA A 409 17.92 28.70 -12.23
C ALA A 409 18.44 29.11 -10.83
N ASN A 410 18.00 28.48 -9.75
CA ASN A 410 18.43 28.84 -8.40
C ASN A 410 19.80 28.23 -8.04
N LYS A 411 20.89 28.97 -8.27
CA LYS A 411 22.27 28.52 -8.00
C LYS A 411 22.51 28.09 -6.54
N ALA A 412 21.92 28.79 -5.57
CA ALA A 412 22.09 28.47 -4.17
C ALA A 412 21.42 27.12 -3.83
N PHE A 413 20.18 26.92 -4.28
CA PHE A 413 19.48 25.65 -4.13
C PHE A 413 20.22 24.50 -4.83
N GLN A 414 20.68 24.71 -6.06
CA GLN A 414 21.39 23.68 -6.82
C GLN A 414 22.64 23.19 -6.07
N GLN A 415 23.39 24.09 -5.44
CA GLN A 415 24.54 23.71 -4.61
C GLN A 415 24.08 22.95 -3.35
N GLU A 416 23.11 23.49 -2.63
CA GLU A 416 22.61 22.89 -1.39
C GLU A 416 22.02 21.48 -1.62
N TYR A 417 21.40 21.25 -2.77
CA TYR A 417 20.85 19.95 -3.17
C TYR A 417 21.91 18.83 -3.10
N PHE A 418 23.11 19.06 -3.62
CA PHE A 418 24.20 18.08 -3.58
C PHE A 418 24.84 17.99 -2.20
N LEU A 419 24.99 19.12 -1.50
CA LEU A 419 25.56 19.15 -0.15
C LEU A 419 24.69 18.39 0.86
N LYS A 420 23.36 18.58 0.84
CA LYS A 420 22.43 17.85 1.71
C LYS A 420 22.45 16.34 1.45
N ARG A 421 22.72 15.89 0.22
CA ARG A 421 22.84 14.46 -0.11
C ARG A 421 24.10 13.80 0.45
N MET A 422 25.17 14.58 0.64
CA MET A 422 26.37 14.13 1.36
C MET A 422 26.02 13.73 2.81
N ASP A 423 25.22 14.55 3.50
CA ASP A 423 24.89 14.40 4.92
C ASP A 423 23.77 13.38 5.21
N ARG A 424 23.03 12.93 4.18
CA ARG A 424 21.95 11.93 4.35
C ARG A 424 22.43 10.59 4.92
N TRP A 425 23.73 10.32 4.90
CA TRP A 425 24.34 9.06 5.35
C TRP A 425 25.35 9.24 6.50
N GLY A 426 25.29 10.35 7.24
CA GLY A 426 26.24 10.69 8.31
C GLY A 426 26.31 9.76 9.54
N ILE A 427 25.69 8.58 9.51
CA ILE A 427 25.62 7.64 10.65
C ILE A 427 26.03 6.19 10.29
N LEU A 428 26.18 5.85 8.99
CA LEU A 428 26.57 4.49 8.56
C LEU A 428 28.02 4.48 8.03
N PRO A 429 29.01 3.89 8.74
CA PRO A 429 30.42 4.02 8.39
C PRO A 429 30.87 3.30 7.11
N PHE A 430 30.02 2.49 6.45
CA PHE A 430 30.53 1.40 5.63
C PHE A 430 30.39 1.48 4.11
N ARG A 431 29.73 2.46 3.51
CA ARG A 431 29.79 2.62 2.03
C ARG A 431 29.69 4.09 1.63
N LYS A 432 30.79 4.66 1.11
CA LYS A 432 30.76 5.89 0.31
C LYS A 432 29.95 5.60 -0.94
N SER A 433 28.64 5.80 -0.89
CA SER A 433 27.77 5.59 -2.04
C SER A 433 28.19 6.55 -3.16
N ARG A 434 27.98 6.15 -4.42
CA ARG A 434 28.25 7.00 -5.60
C ARG A 434 27.55 8.36 -5.51
N GLU A 435 26.49 8.47 -4.71
CA GLU A 435 25.70 9.68 -4.48
C GLU A 435 26.32 10.65 -3.44
N HIS A 436 27.24 10.17 -2.61
CA HIS A 436 27.95 10.99 -1.60
C HIS A 436 29.08 11.82 -2.24
N LEU A 437 29.78 11.23 -3.22
CA LEU A 437 30.96 11.82 -3.86
C LEU A 437 30.69 13.19 -4.55
N PRO A 438 29.58 13.39 -5.29
CA PRO A 438 29.29 14.69 -5.89
C PRO A 438 29.18 15.82 -4.86
N GLY A 439 28.59 15.55 -3.69
CA GLY A 439 28.50 16.53 -2.61
C GLY A 439 29.86 16.86 -2.00
N GLU A 440 30.71 15.85 -1.76
CA GLU A 440 32.07 16.06 -1.24
C GLU A 440 32.96 16.89 -2.18
N ILE A 441 32.92 16.58 -3.49
CA ILE A 441 33.69 17.29 -4.52
C ILE A 441 33.20 18.74 -4.61
N LEU A 442 31.88 18.93 -4.62
CA LEU A 442 31.28 20.26 -4.70
C LEU A 442 31.60 21.12 -3.48
N ARG A 443 31.66 20.53 -2.28
CA ARG A 443 32.09 21.22 -1.05
C ARG A 443 33.53 21.74 -1.15
N LYS A 444 34.43 21.02 -1.84
CA LYS A 444 35.81 21.44 -2.05
C LYS A 444 35.95 22.49 -3.14
N ASN A 445 35.15 22.40 -4.19
CA ASN A 445 35.15 23.35 -5.30
C ASN A 445 33.72 23.55 -5.85
N PRO A 446 33.04 24.65 -5.46
CA PRO A 446 31.67 24.93 -5.91
C PRO A 446 31.52 25.12 -7.43
N SER A 447 32.60 25.47 -8.14
CA SER A 447 32.57 25.64 -9.60
C SER A 447 32.34 24.32 -10.34
N MET A 448 32.57 23.18 -9.69
CA MET A 448 32.32 21.84 -10.26
C MET A 448 30.85 21.61 -10.61
N ILE A 449 29.93 22.42 -10.09
CA ILE A 449 28.50 22.31 -10.44
C ILE A 449 28.24 22.50 -11.94
N GLY A 450 29.13 23.19 -12.66
CA GLY A 450 29.03 23.35 -14.12
C GLY A 450 29.35 22.08 -14.92
N GLU A 451 29.94 21.06 -14.30
CA GLU A 451 30.35 19.85 -15.00
C GLU A 451 29.14 18.99 -15.46
N PRO A 452 29.27 18.25 -16.58
CA PRO A 452 28.16 17.49 -17.17
C PRO A 452 27.50 16.46 -16.25
N ILE A 453 28.17 15.98 -15.21
CA ILE A 453 27.58 15.03 -14.24
C ILE A 453 26.54 15.71 -13.35
N TYR A 454 26.80 16.94 -12.88
CA TYR A 454 25.88 17.71 -12.05
C TYR A 454 24.74 18.27 -12.89
N GLN A 455 25.07 18.88 -14.05
CA GLN A 455 24.07 19.46 -14.95
C GLN A 455 23.07 18.41 -15.45
N ARG A 456 23.53 17.21 -15.83
CA ARG A 456 22.62 16.12 -16.20
C ARG A 456 21.70 15.70 -15.05
N GLU A 457 22.17 15.67 -13.81
CA GLU A 457 21.32 15.30 -12.69
C GLU A 457 20.24 16.37 -12.41
N LEU A 458 20.64 17.64 -12.37
CA LEU A 458 19.72 18.78 -12.20
C LEU A 458 18.66 18.83 -13.31
N ASP A 459 19.10 18.69 -14.57
CA ASP A 459 18.21 18.63 -15.73
C ASP A 459 17.27 17.42 -15.67
N SER A 460 17.76 16.26 -15.23
CA SER A 460 16.92 15.07 -15.10
C SER A 460 15.83 15.29 -14.05
N LYS A 461 16.16 15.97 -12.94
CA LYS A 461 15.18 16.31 -11.89
C LYS A 461 14.17 17.34 -12.38
N ALA A 462 14.60 18.41 -13.04
CA ALA A 462 13.68 19.39 -13.62
C ALA A 462 12.74 18.75 -14.67
N LYS A 463 13.27 17.91 -15.56
CA LYS A 463 12.47 17.15 -16.54
C LYS A 463 11.47 16.21 -15.86
N GLN A 464 11.85 15.59 -14.74
CA GLN A 464 10.93 14.75 -13.98
C GLN A 464 9.78 15.57 -13.37
N ILE A 465 10.05 16.75 -12.82
CA ILE A 465 9.02 17.67 -12.33
C ILE A 465 8.08 18.08 -13.46
N LEU A 466 8.62 18.50 -14.61
CA LEU A 466 7.82 18.87 -15.77
C LEU A 466 6.92 17.72 -16.26
N LYS A 467 7.47 16.50 -16.34
CA LYS A 467 6.71 15.31 -16.71
C LYS A 467 5.61 15.01 -15.68
N ASN A 468 5.90 15.11 -14.39
CA ASN A 468 4.93 14.93 -13.32
C ASN A 468 3.81 15.97 -13.40
N TYR A 469 4.17 17.24 -13.60
CA TYR A 469 3.24 18.35 -13.76
C TYR A 469 2.27 18.12 -14.93
N ALA A 470 2.79 17.70 -16.09
CA ALA A 470 1.96 17.36 -17.26
C ALA A 470 1.01 16.17 -17.03
N LEU A 471 1.28 15.33 -16.02
CA LEU A 471 0.40 14.24 -15.59
C LEU A 471 -0.57 14.66 -14.46
N GLY A 472 -0.63 15.96 -14.13
CA GLY A 472 -1.43 16.49 -13.02
C GLY A 472 -0.86 16.13 -11.64
N ARG A 473 0.44 15.86 -11.53
CA ARG A 473 1.10 15.67 -10.23
C ARG A 473 1.70 16.97 -9.74
N LEU A 474 1.14 17.51 -8.66
CA LEU A 474 1.48 18.82 -8.12
C LEU A 474 2.19 18.68 -6.77
N ILE A 475 3.21 19.49 -6.53
CA ILE A 475 3.83 19.66 -5.22
C ILE A 475 3.00 20.67 -4.44
N VAL A 476 2.59 20.33 -3.22
CA VAL A 476 1.83 21.20 -2.32
C VAL A 476 2.36 21.10 -0.88
N ALA A 477 2.06 22.10 -0.05
CA ALA A 477 2.42 22.10 1.36
C ALA A 477 1.69 20.97 2.11
N GLY A 478 2.46 20.19 2.86
CA GLY A 478 1.96 19.00 3.55
C GLY A 478 2.99 17.89 3.67
N ASP A 479 2.56 16.73 4.16
CA ASP A 479 3.41 15.55 4.36
C ASP A 479 2.63 14.29 4.00
N ASN A 480 3.32 13.16 3.89
CA ASN A 480 2.72 11.84 3.74
C ASN A 480 3.14 10.97 4.92
N ARG A 481 2.20 10.61 5.79
CA ARG A 481 2.42 10.02 7.11
C ARG A 481 1.61 8.74 7.29
N TYR A 482 2.04 7.86 8.17
CA TYR A 482 1.26 6.69 8.55
C TYR A 482 -0.01 7.12 9.29
N LEU A 483 -1.15 6.58 8.87
CA LEU A 483 -2.41 6.72 9.60
C LEU A 483 -2.34 5.89 10.88
N SER A 484 -2.77 6.47 11.99
CA SER A 484 -2.77 5.85 13.31
C SER A 484 -4.05 6.23 14.04
N GLY A 485 -4.64 5.29 14.78
CA GLY A 485 -5.63 5.66 15.79
C GLY A 485 -4.93 6.32 16.96
N ASP A 486 -5.66 7.05 17.80
CA ASP A 486 -5.04 7.66 18.97
C ASP A 486 -4.46 6.62 19.93
N LEU A 487 -3.13 6.58 20.00
CA LEU A 487 -2.43 5.61 20.84
C LEU A 487 -2.70 5.81 22.33
N LEU A 488 -3.12 7.01 22.79
CA LEU A 488 -3.59 7.19 24.17
C LEU A 488 -4.97 6.55 24.38
N ASP A 489 -5.85 6.62 23.39
CA ASP A 489 -7.16 5.98 23.45
C ASP A 489 -7.03 4.45 23.40
N PHE A 490 -6.03 3.93 22.67
CA PHE A 490 -5.69 2.50 22.72
C PHE A 490 -5.32 2.10 24.16
N LEU A 491 -4.47 2.88 24.85
CA LEU A 491 -4.16 2.62 26.26
C LEU A 491 -5.38 2.76 27.18
N SER A 492 -6.28 3.70 26.91
CA SER A 492 -7.55 3.81 27.65
C SER A 492 -8.38 2.54 27.51
N PHE A 493 -8.49 1.98 26.30
CA PHE A 493 -9.19 0.72 26.09
C PHE A 493 -8.57 -0.43 26.89
N LEU A 494 -7.24 -0.58 26.87
CA LEU A 494 -6.58 -1.62 27.67
C LEU A 494 -6.94 -1.49 29.16
N LEU A 495 -6.98 -0.26 29.68
CA LEU A 495 -7.35 0.05 31.05
C LEU A 495 -8.84 -0.23 31.36
N GLU A 496 -9.74 -0.06 30.39
CA GLU A 496 -11.18 -0.32 30.56
C GLU A 496 -11.53 -1.81 30.64
N THR A 497 -10.71 -2.69 30.04
CA THR A 497 -10.91 -4.15 30.10
C THR A 497 -10.62 -4.78 31.48
N LEU A 498 -10.05 -3.99 32.40
CA LEU A 498 -9.60 -4.46 33.70
C LEU A 498 -10.60 -4.11 34.81
N PRO A 499 -10.68 -4.92 35.89
CA PRO A 499 -11.60 -4.65 36.99
C PRO A 499 -11.34 -3.28 37.61
N LYS A 500 -12.35 -2.40 37.60
CA LYS A 500 -12.30 -1.09 38.22
C LYS A 500 -11.98 -1.23 39.71
N LYS A 501 -10.73 -0.98 40.12
CA LYS A 501 -10.39 -0.88 41.56
C LYS A 501 -11.16 0.33 42.13
N LYS A 502 -12.07 0.06 43.08
CA LYS A 502 -12.79 1.14 43.80
C LYS A 502 -11.75 2.05 44.47
N ARG A 503 -11.77 3.35 44.11
CA ARG A 503 -10.99 4.49 44.66
C ARG A 503 -9.65 4.81 43.99
N ASN A 504 -9.68 5.32 42.76
CA ASN A 504 -8.66 6.30 42.39
C ASN A 504 -9.28 7.39 41.49
N LYS A 505 -9.71 8.52 42.08
CA LYS A 505 -10.28 9.66 41.34
C LYS A 505 -9.32 10.12 40.24
N THR A 506 -8.02 10.12 40.55
CA THR A 506 -6.91 10.41 39.64
C THR A 506 -6.88 9.49 38.41
N TYR A 507 -7.18 8.20 38.56
CA TYR A 507 -7.27 7.26 37.43
C TYR A 507 -8.36 7.65 36.45
N TYR A 508 -9.56 7.96 36.96
CA TYR A 508 -10.70 8.32 36.11
C TYR A 508 -10.54 9.70 35.47
N ASP A 509 -9.97 10.67 36.18
CA ASP A 509 -9.68 11.99 35.62
C ASP A 509 -8.59 11.91 34.54
N LEU A 510 -7.62 10.99 34.71
CA LEU A 510 -6.55 10.74 33.75
C LEU A 510 -7.04 10.02 32.49
N THR A 511 -7.77 8.90 32.61
CA THR A 511 -8.27 8.19 31.43
C THR A 511 -9.28 9.01 30.64
N LYS A 512 -10.07 9.88 31.31
CA LYS A 512 -10.91 10.87 30.62
C LYS A 512 -10.12 11.86 29.77
N SER A 513 -8.89 12.19 30.16
CA SER A 513 -8.02 13.09 29.37
C SER A 513 -7.40 12.41 28.15
N PHE A 514 -7.41 11.07 28.07
CA PHE A 514 -6.80 10.33 26.97
C PHE A 514 -7.59 10.41 25.69
N ARG A 515 -8.88 10.74 25.73
CA ARG A 515 -9.71 10.79 24.52
C ARG A 515 -9.50 12.09 23.75
N PHE A 516 -9.47 12.01 22.42
CA PHE A 516 -9.41 13.19 21.58
C PHE A 516 -10.61 14.10 21.83
N ARG A 517 -10.46 15.40 21.54
CA ARG A 517 -11.63 16.21 21.20
C ARG A 517 -12.10 15.74 19.82
N THR A 518 -13.38 15.45 19.68
CA THR A 518 -13.98 15.04 18.40
C THR A 518 -13.57 16.00 17.30
N SER A 519 -13.32 15.47 16.09
CA SER A 519 -12.96 16.25 14.89
C SER A 519 -11.56 16.88 14.89
N ALA A 520 -10.58 16.24 15.55
CA ALA A 520 -9.19 16.68 15.57
C ALA A 520 -8.20 15.56 15.18
N PHE A 521 -7.00 15.96 14.75
CA PHE A 521 -5.88 15.05 14.50
C PHE A 521 -4.61 15.58 15.18
N TYR A 522 -3.68 14.67 15.52
CA TYR A 522 -2.37 15.02 16.04
C TYR A 522 -1.27 14.49 15.12
N ALA A 523 -0.48 15.39 14.55
CA ALA A 523 0.67 15.08 13.70
C ALA A 523 1.96 15.60 14.38
N PRO A 524 2.58 14.82 15.28
CA PRO A 524 3.80 15.24 15.97
C PRO A 524 4.92 15.52 14.97
N GLY A 525 5.69 16.59 15.20
CA GLY A 525 6.83 16.95 14.34
C GLY A 525 6.43 17.29 12.89
N ALA A 526 5.20 17.74 12.65
CA ALA A 526 4.83 18.40 11.40
C ALA A 526 5.82 19.54 11.09
N ALA A 527 6.42 19.48 9.90
CA ALA A 527 7.40 20.48 9.45
C ALA A 527 6.79 21.55 8.54
N TYR A 528 5.56 21.32 8.05
CA TYR A 528 4.80 22.28 7.26
C TYR A 528 4.09 23.29 8.17
N GLU A 529 4.00 24.54 7.73
CA GLU A 529 3.13 25.54 8.35
C GLU A 529 1.67 25.21 7.99
N HIS A 530 0.77 25.33 8.97
CA HIS A 530 -0.64 25.04 8.78
C HIS A 530 -1.50 26.03 9.57
N GLY A 531 -2.74 26.24 9.08
CA GLY A 531 -3.78 26.93 9.83
C GLY A 531 -4.41 26.05 10.91
N ASP A 532 -5.62 26.39 11.33
CA ASP A 532 -6.35 25.62 12.35
C ASP A 532 -6.83 24.25 11.83
N THR A 533 -6.99 24.10 10.51
CA THR A 533 -7.47 22.87 9.86
C THR A 533 -6.50 22.34 8.82
N CYS A 534 -6.55 21.03 8.58
CA CYS A 534 -5.86 20.36 7.47
C CYS A 534 -6.79 19.33 6.84
N THR A 535 -6.59 19.07 5.54
CA THR A 535 -7.26 17.98 4.83
C THR A 535 -6.39 16.73 4.85
N LEU A 536 -6.96 15.62 5.26
CA LEU A 536 -6.39 14.28 5.16
C LEU A 536 -6.91 13.61 3.90
N LEU A 537 -5.99 13.05 3.10
CA LEU A 537 -6.30 12.39 1.83
C LEU A 537 -5.55 11.06 1.72
N ARG A 538 -6.16 10.08 1.06
CA ARG A 538 -5.53 8.78 0.79
C ARG A 538 -5.60 8.44 -0.69
N ASN A 539 -4.61 7.70 -1.18
CA ASN A 539 -4.62 7.12 -2.51
C ASN A 539 -5.02 5.63 -2.45
N PRO A 540 -5.76 5.11 -3.45
CA PRO A 540 -6.40 5.85 -4.54
C PRO A 540 -7.56 6.71 -4.04
N HIS A 541 -7.80 7.85 -4.70
CA HIS A 541 -8.91 8.74 -4.38
C HIS A 541 -9.92 8.72 -5.52
N ILE A 542 -11.20 8.65 -5.18
CA ILE A 542 -12.25 8.45 -6.17
C ILE A 542 -13.31 9.56 -6.13
N ALA A 543 -13.65 10.06 -4.94
CA ALA A 543 -14.73 11.02 -4.77
C ALA A 543 -14.47 11.98 -3.61
N ARG A 544 -15.04 13.18 -3.68
CA ARG A 544 -14.93 14.21 -2.64
C ARG A 544 -15.41 13.75 -1.26
N ASN A 545 -16.27 12.75 -1.19
CA ASN A 545 -16.73 12.13 0.06
C ASN A 545 -15.59 11.48 0.85
N GLU A 546 -14.46 11.18 0.19
CA GLU A 546 -13.26 10.63 0.83
C GLU A 546 -12.29 11.73 1.32
N GLU A 547 -12.62 13.01 1.10
CA GLU A 547 -11.86 14.15 1.61
C GLU A 547 -12.19 14.36 3.09
N LEU A 548 -11.22 14.22 3.99
CA LEU A 548 -11.45 14.37 5.43
C LEU A 548 -10.73 15.61 5.98
N GLN A 549 -11.47 16.67 6.27
CA GLN A 549 -10.91 17.86 6.94
C GLN A 549 -11.03 17.75 8.46
N LEU A 550 -9.95 18.02 9.19
CA LEU A 550 -9.88 17.95 10.65
C LEU A 550 -9.11 19.13 11.24
N SER A 551 -9.39 19.44 12.51
CA SER A 551 -8.66 20.46 13.26
C SER A 551 -7.30 19.94 13.75
N SER A 552 -6.26 20.76 13.64
CA SER A 552 -4.95 20.42 14.20
C SER A 552 -5.00 20.47 15.73
N TYR A 553 -4.64 19.37 16.39
CA TYR A 553 -4.60 19.28 17.84
C TYR A 553 -3.26 19.78 18.39
N ASP A 554 -3.29 20.90 19.11
CA ASP A 554 -2.12 21.42 19.82
C ASP A 554 -1.93 20.71 21.18
N ALA A 555 -1.13 19.64 21.16
CA ALA A 555 -0.84 18.84 22.35
C ALA A 555 -0.09 19.61 23.46
N ARG A 556 0.47 20.80 23.19
CA ARG A 556 1.11 21.63 24.24
C ARG A 556 0.09 22.38 25.09
N LYS A 557 -1.10 22.60 24.57
CA LYS A 557 -2.21 23.26 25.28
C LYS A 557 -3.07 22.28 26.08
N GLU A 558 -2.84 20.97 25.91
CA GLU A 558 -3.49 19.94 26.73
C GLU A 558 -3.10 20.11 28.20
N LYS A 559 -4.08 20.02 29.12
CA LYS A 559 -3.87 20.26 30.56
C LYS A 559 -2.71 19.46 31.17
N LEU A 560 -2.55 18.20 30.74
CA LEU A 560 -1.50 17.29 31.21
C LEU A 560 -0.38 17.07 30.16
N GLN A 561 -0.55 17.60 28.95
CA GLN A 561 0.39 17.45 27.83
C GLN A 561 0.84 15.99 27.58
N MET A 562 -0.06 15.02 27.80
CA MET A 562 0.26 13.59 27.72
C MET A 562 0.67 13.21 26.30
N ARG A 563 -0.08 13.65 25.27
CA ARG A 563 0.27 13.34 23.87
C ARG A 563 1.61 13.95 23.49
N HIS A 564 1.88 15.17 23.93
CA HIS A 564 3.17 15.81 23.69
C HIS A 564 4.30 15.06 24.41
N PHE A 565 4.13 14.72 25.68
CA PHE A 565 5.17 14.03 26.46
C PHE A 565 5.48 12.64 25.90
N TYR A 566 4.45 11.84 25.64
CA TYR A 566 4.62 10.44 25.27
C TYR A 566 4.80 10.21 23.77
N PHE A 567 4.30 11.08 22.88
CA PHE A 567 4.26 10.78 21.43
C PHE A 567 4.97 11.80 20.52
N ARG A 568 5.57 12.88 21.05
CA ARG A 568 6.30 13.86 20.22
C ARG A 568 7.42 13.27 19.36
N HIS A 569 7.95 12.10 19.71
CA HIS A 569 9.00 11.41 18.95
C HIS A 569 8.47 10.64 17.73
N LEU A 570 7.16 10.40 17.63
CA LEU A 570 6.54 9.62 16.56
C LEU A 570 6.27 10.45 15.30
N THR A 571 7.29 11.11 14.76
CA THR A 571 7.12 12.23 13.81
C THR A 571 6.56 11.89 12.43
N ASP A 572 6.42 10.61 12.09
CA ASP A 572 5.92 10.13 10.81
C ASP A 572 4.48 9.58 10.90
N LEU A 573 3.78 9.89 12.01
CA LEU A 573 2.38 9.52 12.23
C LEU A 573 1.46 10.74 12.11
N VAL A 574 0.21 10.42 11.81
CA VAL A 574 -0.95 11.27 12.00
C VAL A 574 -2.01 10.46 12.73
N MET A 575 -2.22 10.84 13.99
CA MET A 575 -3.17 10.20 14.89
C MET A 575 -4.53 10.87 14.74
N VAL A 576 -5.55 10.06 14.47
CA VAL A 576 -6.96 10.49 14.44
C VAL A 576 -7.71 9.85 15.61
N ASP A 577 -8.87 10.39 15.94
CA ASP A 577 -9.77 9.76 16.91
C ASP A 577 -10.10 8.32 16.45
N SER A 578 -9.88 7.32 17.30
CA SER A 578 -10.14 5.91 17.00
C SER A 578 -11.61 5.60 16.77
N THR A 579 -12.49 6.47 17.27
CA THR A 579 -13.95 6.27 17.26
C THR A 579 -14.65 7.04 16.14
N MET A 580 -13.93 7.83 15.35
CA MET A 580 -14.49 8.52 14.18
C MET A 580 -14.36 7.68 12.91
N LEU A 581 -15.15 8.03 11.90
CA LEU A 581 -15.18 7.35 10.60
C LEU A 581 -13.97 7.68 9.71
N ALA A 582 -12.81 8.00 10.30
CA ALA A 582 -11.65 8.49 9.54
C ALA A 582 -11.16 7.44 8.55
N ALA A 583 -10.97 6.21 9.01
CA ALA A 583 -10.47 5.12 8.19
C ALA A 583 -11.47 4.74 7.08
N GLU A 584 -12.74 4.61 7.44
CA GLU A 584 -13.85 4.32 6.52
C GLU A 584 -13.95 5.37 5.42
N ARG A 585 -13.80 6.66 5.78
CA ARG A 585 -13.90 7.78 4.87
C ARG A 585 -12.68 7.91 3.96
N LEU A 586 -11.49 7.56 4.44
CA LEU A 586 -10.26 7.55 3.64
C LEU A 586 -10.17 6.31 2.73
N GLY A 587 -11.27 5.98 2.03
CA GLY A 587 -11.35 4.86 1.10
C GLY A 587 -11.27 3.50 1.78
N GLY A 588 -11.84 3.36 2.98
CA GLY A 588 -11.74 2.13 3.78
C GLY A 588 -10.30 1.77 4.15
N ALA A 589 -9.55 2.76 4.62
CA ALA A 589 -8.21 2.58 5.17
C ALA A 589 -8.23 1.64 6.39
N ASP A 590 -7.05 1.15 6.73
CA ASP A 590 -6.75 0.56 8.03
C ASP A 590 -5.50 1.24 8.63
N TYR A 591 -5.04 0.74 9.77
CA TYR A 591 -3.87 1.26 10.47
C TYR A 591 -2.67 0.28 10.34
N ASP A 592 -2.66 -0.53 9.29
CA ASP A 592 -1.71 -1.64 9.08
C ASP A 592 -0.44 -1.24 8.30
N GLY A 593 -0.33 0.06 8.03
CA GLY A 593 0.73 0.71 7.27
C GLY A 593 0.22 1.64 6.17
N ASP A 594 -1.08 1.96 6.16
CA ASP A 594 -1.66 2.92 5.24
C ASP A 594 -1.08 4.32 5.45
N MET A 595 -0.69 4.95 4.34
CA MET A 595 -0.14 6.29 4.33
C MET A 595 -1.20 7.29 3.87
N ILE A 596 -1.31 8.39 4.60
CA ILE A 596 -2.21 9.49 4.28
C ILE A 596 -1.45 10.79 4.10
N LYS A 597 -1.97 11.64 3.24
CA LYS A 597 -1.44 12.98 2.98
C LYS A 597 -2.11 13.96 3.92
N THR A 598 -1.31 14.63 4.73
CA THR A 598 -1.74 15.79 5.53
C THR A 598 -1.53 17.05 4.68
N ILE A 599 -2.59 17.61 4.13
CA ILE A 599 -2.55 18.79 3.25
C ILE A 599 -2.72 20.06 4.08
N ALA A 600 -1.68 20.90 4.04
CA ALA A 600 -1.65 22.19 4.72
C ALA A 600 -1.81 23.38 3.75
N ASP A 601 -1.83 23.11 2.45
CA ASP A 601 -2.06 24.14 1.44
C ASP A 601 -3.42 24.84 1.68
N PRO A 602 -3.44 26.18 1.82
CA PRO A 602 -4.66 26.91 2.19
C PRO A 602 -5.71 26.89 1.09
N ILE A 603 -5.32 26.84 -0.19
CA ILE A 603 -6.27 26.81 -1.32
C ILE A 603 -6.98 25.47 -1.35
N LEU A 604 -6.26 24.38 -1.15
CA LEU A 604 -6.89 23.05 -1.11
C LEU A 604 -7.81 22.88 0.10
N ASN A 605 -7.37 23.32 1.28
CA ASN A 605 -8.22 23.30 2.47
C ASN A 605 -9.51 24.09 2.25
N GLU A 606 -9.41 25.22 1.57
CA GLU A 606 -10.54 26.06 1.19
C GLU A 606 -11.46 25.38 0.15
N CYS A 607 -10.89 24.72 -0.86
CA CYS A 607 -11.65 23.96 -1.86
C CYS A 607 -12.44 22.80 -1.24
N VAL A 608 -11.85 22.10 -0.27
CA VAL A 608 -12.50 21.00 0.47
C VAL A 608 -13.58 21.56 1.40
N ARG A 609 -13.31 22.69 2.08
CA ARG A 609 -14.31 23.38 2.91
C ARG A 609 -15.54 23.77 2.09
N ARG A 610 -15.35 24.27 0.86
CA ARG A 610 -16.44 24.58 -0.06
C ARG A 610 -17.27 23.36 -0.47
N ASN A 611 -16.63 22.20 -0.65
CA ASN A 611 -17.35 20.93 -0.87
C ASN A 611 -18.25 20.57 0.33
N TYR A 612 -17.76 20.78 1.55
CA TYR A 612 -18.53 20.54 2.77
C TYR A 612 -19.72 21.51 2.88
N GLU A 613 -19.50 22.81 2.67
CA GLU A 613 -20.54 23.84 2.78
C GLU A 613 -21.67 23.65 1.78
N ALA A 614 -21.34 23.29 0.53
CA ALA A 614 -22.34 22.97 -0.48
C ALA A 614 -23.24 21.78 -0.11
N SER A 615 -22.78 20.91 0.80
CA SER A 615 -23.52 19.71 1.24
C SER A 615 -24.38 19.94 2.50
N ARG A 616 -24.31 21.11 3.14
CA ARG A 616 -25.00 21.36 4.42
C ARG A 616 -26.47 21.74 4.27
N SER A 617 -27.27 21.31 5.24
CA SER A 617 -28.62 21.82 5.53
C SER A 617 -28.76 22.50 6.91
N THR A 618 -27.80 22.36 7.83
CA THR A 618 -27.80 23.00 9.17
C THR A 618 -26.39 23.38 9.68
N ALA A 619 -26.33 24.19 10.75
CA ALA A 619 -25.21 25.07 11.10
C ALA A 619 -24.28 24.62 12.26
N ASP A 620 -24.33 23.37 12.75
CA ASP A 620 -23.49 22.91 13.87
C ASP A 620 -22.28 22.05 13.45
N ASP A 621 -21.22 22.14 14.27
CA ASP A 621 -19.82 21.65 14.10
C ASP A 621 -19.43 21.11 12.72
N ALA A 622 -18.86 22.01 11.93
CA ALA A 622 -18.43 21.88 10.55
C ALA A 622 -17.60 20.65 10.18
N LEU A 623 -16.93 20.02 11.15
CA LEU A 623 -15.92 18.98 10.95
C LEU A 623 -16.31 17.64 11.59
N SER A 624 -17.50 17.54 12.19
CA SER A 624 -17.99 16.32 12.85
C SER A 624 -18.38 15.22 11.85
N ASN A 625 -18.47 13.97 12.33
CA ASN A 625 -18.94 12.83 11.52
C ASN A 625 -20.33 13.08 10.92
N GLU A 626 -21.18 13.84 11.61
CA GLU A 626 -22.58 14.09 11.27
C GLU A 626 -22.75 15.27 10.29
N ALA A 627 -21.81 16.23 10.32
CA ALA A 627 -21.80 17.39 9.41
C ALA A 627 -21.05 17.14 8.09
N ASN A 628 -20.45 15.97 7.94
CA ASN A 628 -19.68 15.56 6.77
C ASN A 628 -20.57 15.14 5.58
N ILE A 629 -20.04 15.27 4.36
CA ILE A 629 -20.61 14.69 3.14
C ILE A 629 -20.87 13.18 3.39
N PRO A 630 -22.02 12.60 2.96
CA PRO A 630 -22.37 11.21 3.23
C PRO A 630 -21.25 10.20 3.00
N LEU A 631 -21.13 9.20 3.88
CA LEU A 631 -20.10 8.17 3.80
C LEU A 631 -20.31 7.29 2.57
N LEU A 632 -19.24 7.02 1.82
CA LEU A 632 -19.28 6.04 0.74
C LEU A 632 -19.06 4.65 1.31
N MET A 633 -20.00 3.75 1.05
CA MET A 633 -19.87 2.37 1.48
C MET A 633 -20.10 1.43 0.31
N ILE A 634 -19.06 0.70 -0.08
CA ILE A 634 -19.16 -0.39 -1.05
C ILE A 634 -19.51 -1.67 -0.28
N PRO A 635 -20.66 -2.31 -0.55
CA PRO A 635 -21.05 -3.50 0.17
C PRO A 635 -20.09 -4.65 -0.15
N SER A 636 -19.72 -5.41 0.89
CA SER A 636 -18.99 -6.66 0.72
C SER A 636 -19.89 -7.73 0.11
N ALA A 637 -19.37 -8.47 -0.87
CA ALA A 637 -20.06 -9.66 -1.37
C ALA A 637 -19.99 -10.79 -0.34
N GLU A 638 -21.00 -11.65 -0.31
CA GLU A 638 -20.95 -12.86 0.51
C GLU A 638 -19.73 -13.73 0.14
N PRO A 639 -18.92 -14.14 1.14
CA PRO A 639 -17.71 -14.90 0.87
C PRO A 639 -18.05 -16.33 0.46
N LEU A 640 -17.47 -16.78 -0.65
CA LEU A 640 -17.54 -18.19 -1.06
C LEU A 640 -16.60 -19.02 -0.18
N ILE A 641 -17.18 -19.97 0.57
CA ILE A 641 -16.44 -20.95 1.36
C ILE A 641 -16.19 -22.19 0.50
N ARG A 642 -14.93 -22.61 0.43
CA ARG A 642 -14.48 -23.77 -0.36
C ARG A 642 -13.37 -24.51 0.38
N ASN A 643 -13.17 -25.77 0.05
CA ASN A 643 -12.12 -26.59 0.62
C ASN A 643 -10.73 -26.09 0.18
N ALA A 644 -9.80 -25.90 1.12
CA ALA A 644 -8.41 -25.48 0.88
C ALA A 644 -7.57 -26.44 0.03
N ASP A 645 -7.94 -27.73 -0.01
CA ASP A 645 -7.27 -28.80 -0.76
C ASP A 645 -7.89 -29.05 -2.14
N ASP A 646 -9.00 -28.39 -2.46
CA ASP A 646 -9.64 -28.48 -3.78
C ASP A 646 -8.87 -27.64 -4.81
N TRP A 647 -8.13 -28.32 -5.69
CA TRP A 647 -7.33 -27.69 -6.72
C TRP A 647 -8.16 -26.87 -7.73
N GLU A 648 -9.40 -27.30 -8.02
CA GLU A 648 -10.27 -26.61 -8.98
C GLU A 648 -10.82 -25.34 -8.35
N ALA A 649 -11.24 -25.39 -7.08
CA ALA A 649 -11.64 -24.20 -6.33
C ALA A 649 -10.47 -23.19 -6.20
N ARG A 650 -9.25 -23.69 -5.99
CA ARG A 650 -8.02 -22.87 -5.97
C ARG A 650 -7.75 -22.21 -7.32
N PHE A 651 -7.92 -22.92 -8.43
CA PHE A 651 -7.84 -22.36 -9.77
C PHE A 651 -8.89 -21.27 -9.98
N GLU A 652 -10.14 -21.52 -9.61
CA GLU A 652 -11.24 -20.57 -9.79
C GLU A 652 -11.00 -19.23 -9.09
N VAL A 653 -10.42 -19.27 -7.89
CA VAL A 653 -10.05 -18.07 -7.14
C VAL A 653 -8.89 -17.32 -7.80
N VAL A 654 -7.89 -18.03 -8.32
CA VAL A 654 -6.77 -17.39 -9.06
C VAL A 654 -7.28 -16.80 -10.37
N ARG A 655 -8.10 -17.54 -11.12
CA ARG A 655 -8.76 -17.08 -12.35
C ARG A 655 -9.53 -15.80 -12.09
N GLY A 656 -10.40 -15.77 -11.08
CA GLY A 656 -11.18 -14.60 -10.71
C GLY A 656 -10.31 -13.41 -10.28
N THR A 657 -9.22 -13.67 -9.57
CA THR A 657 -8.28 -12.60 -9.16
C THR A 657 -7.50 -12.04 -10.35
N PHE A 658 -7.09 -12.87 -11.31
CA PHE A 658 -6.29 -12.41 -12.46
C PHE A 658 -7.14 -11.85 -13.59
N SER A 659 -8.38 -12.33 -13.76
CA SER A 659 -9.34 -11.74 -14.70
C SER A 659 -9.74 -10.34 -14.26
N SER A 660 -9.83 -10.11 -12.95
CA SER A 660 -10.08 -8.79 -12.38
C SER A 660 -8.79 -8.00 -12.31
N ARG A 661 -8.34 -7.42 -13.44
CA ARG A 661 -7.24 -6.44 -13.40
C ARG A 661 -7.56 -5.41 -12.32
N VAL A 662 -6.57 -4.99 -11.53
CA VAL A 662 -6.77 -3.79 -10.69
C VAL A 662 -7.19 -2.60 -11.54
N GLY A 663 -6.82 -2.52 -12.82
CA GLY A 663 -7.41 -1.54 -13.74
C GLY A 663 -8.90 -1.77 -14.06
N GLN A 664 -9.41 -2.99 -14.08
CA GLN A 664 -10.84 -3.30 -14.27
C GLN A 664 -11.63 -3.22 -12.96
N ILE A 665 -11.03 -3.54 -11.80
CA ILE A 665 -11.61 -3.25 -10.48
C ILE A 665 -11.59 -1.74 -10.27
N CYS A 666 -10.51 -1.03 -10.58
CA CYS A 666 -10.48 0.43 -10.54
C CYS A 666 -11.44 1.02 -11.55
N ASN A 667 -11.60 0.47 -12.77
CA ASN A 667 -12.57 1.00 -13.74
C ASN A 667 -14.01 0.62 -13.39
N ALA A 668 -14.29 -0.56 -12.86
CA ALA A 668 -15.64 -0.96 -12.43
C ALA A 668 -15.99 -0.31 -11.09
N ALA A 669 -15.03 -0.17 -10.17
CA ALA A 669 -15.18 0.61 -8.94
C ALA A 669 -15.24 2.10 -9.26
N LEU A 670 -14.51 2.63 -10.24
CA LEU A 670 -14.64 4.00 -10.74
C LEU A 670 -15.96 4.18 -11.46
N ASP A 671 -16.40 3.26 -12.31
CA ASP A 671 -17.68 3.33 -13.00
C ASP A 671 -18.81 3.25 -11.97
N ARG A 672 -18.74 2.31 -11.00
CA ARG A 672 -19.63 2.26 -9.83
C ARG A 672 -19.54 3.53 -9.03
N SER A 673 -18.38 4.12 -8.85
CA SER A 673 -18.18 5.35 -8.09
C SER A 673 -18.62 6.58 -8.85
N VAL A 674 -18.60 6.59 -10.17
CA VAL A 674 -19.15 7.67 -10.98
C VAL A 674 -20.67 7.54 -11.01
N ILE A 675 -21.20 6.33 -11.16
CA ILE A 675 -22.63 6.03 -11.05
C ILE A 675 -23.15 6.37 -9.64
N ALA A 676 -22.40 6.04 -8.60
CA ALA A 676 -22.81 6.14 -7.21
C ALA A 676 -22.37 7.44 -6.53
N TYR A 677 -21.34 8.13 -6.97
CA TYR A 677 -20.71 9.20 -6.17
C TYR A 677 -20.31 10.45 -6.98
N ASN A 678 -20.35 10.44 -8.33
CA ASN A 678 -20.11 11.66 -9.12
C ASN A 678 -21.41 12.46 -9.32
N GLU A 679 -21.54 13.56 -8.59
CA GLU A 679 -22.68 14.48 -8.67
C GLU A 679 -22.68 15.35 -9.94
N ASN A 680 -21.51 15.55 -10.56
CA ASN A 680 -21.38 16.31 -11.80
C ASN A 680 -21.74 15.49 -13.05
N SER A 681 -21.89 14.17 -12.91
CA SER A 681 -22.28 13.30 -14.01
C SER A 681 -23.78 13.36 -14.27
N ASP A 682 -24.15 13.78 -15.48
CA ASP A 682 -25.54 13.84 -15.92
C ASP A 682 -26.17 12.44 -16.12
N ALA A 683 -27.48 12.39 -16.34
CA ALA A 683 -28.21 11.14 -16.52
C ALA A 683 -27.78 10.33 -17.77
N GLN A 684 -27.27 10.97 -18.82
CA GLN A 684 -26.72 10.29 -20.00
C GLN A 684 -25.34 9.71 -19.73
N GLU A 685 -24.49 10.42 -19.00
CA GLU A 685 -23.16 9.99 -18.60
C GLU A 685 -23.26 8.80 -17.64
N ARG A 686 -24.13 8.87 -16.64
CA ARG A 686 -24.45 7.72 -15.75
C ARG A 686 -25.02 6.54 -16.54
N LYS A 687 -25.86 6.77 -17.57
CA LYS A 687 -26.32 5.71 -18.49
C LYS A 687 -25.18 5.13 -19.33
N ARG A 688 -24.21 5.94 -19.73
CA ARG A 688 -23.02 5.51 -20.49
C ARG A 688 -22.10 4.65 -19.65
N PHE A 689 -21.85 5.00 -18.39
CA PHE A 689 -21.10 4.17 -17.44
C PHE A 689 -21.84 2.87 -17.11
N ARG A 690 -23.17 2.92 -16.92
CA ARG A 690 -24.00 1.70 -16.86
C ARG A 690 -23.87 0.87 -18.14
N GLY A 691 -23.68 1.50 -19.29
CA GLY A 691 -23.44 0.88 -20.60
C GLY A 691 -22.05 0.26 -20.76
N ARG A 692 -21.01 0.82 -20.13
CA ARG A 692 -19.65 0.26 -20.08
C ARG A 692 -19.55 -0.93 -19.12
N ASP A 693 -20.26 -0.87 -18.00
CA ASP A 693 -20.44 -2.02 -17.10
C ASP A 693 -21.16 -3.16 -17.85
N ARG A 694 -22.20 -2.84 -18.64
CA ARG A 694 -22.85 -3.76 -19.61
C ARG A 694 -21.94 -4.19 -20.77
N GLY A 695 -20.84 -3.47 -21.00
CA GLY A 695 -19.99 -3.51 -22.19
C GLY A 695 -18.60 -4.09 -21.96
N ALA A 696 -18.33 -4.71 -20.80
CA ALA A 696 -17.15 -5.55 -20.59
C ALA A 696 -17.06 -6.76 -21.56
N GLY A 697 -18.05 -6.92 -22.45
CA GLY A 697 -18.05 -7.81 -23.61
C GLY A 697 -17.80 -7.15 -24.98
N HIS A 698 -17.65 -5.82 -25.09
CA HIS A 698 -17.44 -5.16 -26.39
C HIS A 698 -16.87 -3.72 -26.29
N SER A 699 -15.57 -3.54 -26.06
CA SER A 699 -14.91 -2.25 -26.36
C SER A 699 -13.40 -2.34 -26.65
N ASP A 700 -13.01 -3.14 -27.64
CA ASP A 700 -11.81 -2.83 -28.44
C ASP A 700 -12.19 -1.69 -29.39
N ARG A 701 -12.10 -0.41 -28.97
CA ARG A 701 -12.09 0.76 -29.89
C ARG A 701 -11.89 2.14 -29.26
N VAL A 702 -11.37 2.26 -28.03
CA VAL A 702 -11.02 3.59 -27.47
C VAL A 702 -9.49 3.83 -27.44
N GLY A 703 -8.68 2.80 -27.65
CA GLY A 703 -7.21 2.92 -27.75
C GLY A 703 -6.66 3.36 -29.12
N ASP A 704 -7.45 3.24 -30.20
CA ASP A 704 -6.97 3.50 -31.58
C ASP A 704 -7.29 4.90 -32.14
N ARG A 705 -8.11 5.71 -31.44
CA ARG A 705 -8.38 7.10 -31.89
C ARG A 705 -7.35 8.15 -31.44
N LEU A 706 -6.35 7.78 -30.64
CA LEU A 706 -5.24 8.67 -30.28
C LEU A 706 -3.92 8.30 -30.99
N ARG A 707 -3.98 7.51 -32.08
CA ARG A 707 -2.85 7.17 -32.95
C ARG A 707 -3.04 7.52 -34.43
N GLN A 708 -4.14 8.16 -34.81
CA GLN A 708 -4.39 8.67 -36.17
C GLN A 708 -4.65 10.19 -36.17
N GLU A 709 -3.85 10.96 -35.46
CA GLU A 709 -3.70 12.41 -35.71
C GLU A 709 -2.22 12.79 -35.54
N ARG A 710 -1.39 12.21 -36.39
CA ARG A 710 -0.05 12.70 -36.72
C ARG A 710 0.23 12.36 -38.18
N ASP A 711 -0.42 13.07 -39.08
CA ASP A 711 0.11 13.36 -40.41
C ASP A 711 -0.34 14.77 -40.80
N PRO A 712 0.56 15.61 -41.35
CA PRO A 712 0.27 16.99 -41.68
C PRO A 712 -0.66 17.09 -42.90
N PRO A 713 -1.46 18.15 -43.06
CA PRO A 713 -2.35 18.29 -44.20
C PRO A 713 -1.54 18.45 -45.49
N GLY A 714 -1.61 17.43 -46.35
CA GLY A 714 -1.09 17.46 -47.72
C GLY A 714 -2.00 18.27 -48.65
N SER A 715 -1.40 19.29 -49.26
CA SER A 715 -1.64 19.79 -50.62
C SER A 715 -3.07 19.69 -51.18
N GLY A 716 -3.86 20.75 -50.96
CA GLY A 716 -5.00 21.07 -51.82
C GLY A 716 -4.50 21.67 -53.14
N ARG A 717 -4.84 21.02 -54.26
CA ARG A 717 -4.68 21.54 -55.62
C ARG A 717 -5.45 22.86 -55.77
N VAL A 718 -4.77 23.89 -56.25
CA VAL A 718 -5.39 25.08 -56.88
C VAL A 718 -5.18 24.93 -58.40
N PRO A 719 -6.18 25.25 -59.24
CA PRO A 719 -6.11 24.99 -60.67
C PRO A 719 -5.33 26.06 -61.42
N GLU A 720 -4.74 25.61 -62.54
CA GLU A 720 -4.24 26.31 -63.73
C GLU A 720 -4.02 27.83 -63.69
N GLY A 721 -2.78 28.26 -63.99
CA GLY A 721 -2.51 29.64 -64.41
C GLY A 721 -1.04 30.07 -64.39
N ALA A 722 -0.31 29.72 -65.45
CA ALA A 722 0.79 30.44 -66.10
C ALA A 722 1.94 31.13 -65.29
N ALA A 723 3.16 30.77 -65.74
CA ALA A 723 4.34 31.63 -65.95
C ALA A 723 5.28 31.97 -64.78
N GLY A 724 6.49 31.39 -64.86
CA GLY A 724 7.73 32.17 -64.95
C GLY A 724 8.58 32.35 -63.68
N GLY A 725 9.81 31.84 -63.74
CA GLY A 725 10.98 32.61 -63.30
C GLY A 725 11.65 32.24 -61.98
N THR A 726 12.77 31.53 -62.12
CA THR A 726 14.09 31.89 -61.56
C THR A 726 14.31 32.03 -60.04
N ASP A 727 15.12 31.08 -59.54
CA ASP A 727 16.41 31.31 -58.87
C ASP A 727 16.55 31.65 -57.37
N VAL A 728 17.53 30.93 -56.78
CA VAL A 728 18.51 31.36 -55.76
C VAL A 728 18.17 31.13 -54.26
N LEU A 729 18.76 30.04 -53.72
CA LEU A 729 19.35 29.89 -52.37
C LEU A 729 20.31 31.07 -52.04
N PRO A 730 20.82 31.34 -50.80
CA PRO A 730 20.94 30.46 -49.63
C PRO A 730 20.80 31.16 -48.23
N ALA A 731 21.07 30.37 -47.17
CA ALA A 731 21.69 30.72 -45.87
C ALA A 731 20.91 31.67 -44.93
N VAL A 732 20.74 31.38 -43.64
CA VAL A 732 21.63 30.82 -42.60
C VAL A 732 20.81 30.01 -41.61
#